data_AF-A0A933W698-F1
#
_entry.id   AF-A0A933W698-F1
#
_cell.length_a   1.000
_cell.length_b   1.000
_cell.length_c   1.000
_cell.angle_alpha   90.00
_cell.angle_beta   90.00
_cell.angle_gamma   90.00
#
_symmetry.space_group_name_H-M   'P 1'
#
loop_
_entity.id
_entity.type
_entity.pdbx_description
1 polymer ?
#
loop_
_entity_poly.entity_id
_entity_poly.type
_entity_poly.pdbx_seq_one_letter_code
_entity_poly.pdbx_strand_id
1 'polypeptide(L)'
;MTLKGIISGLISGYTIKTKLVLAFIALISIPMLVSTFVASNLITRKLTNISHEKLSITAENIKDNLENRTKNQMLEQTAYYAKSEEIVLNIGIGASEQEYRKIFLSIKKMLNIDIVEVLDNKGAVIANDIKKANHQHNARNYAELISSAAGGREIASFVWSEDGIHYIALSPIASGDKNIGAFVLGRYMDKDFLESLKSTTGINFFLTNSNGDITLSTFEINKGERVQDSKLTIKGKDGISLYTGKVNKQLWHLAPIELKDWKGKTLAILYIADSLSALEEDVNRIRYTLMTIAFLFLGGAIFMGILIARAIVSPIERVIVMLKNIAEGEADITKRLDVTSNSTNDEIGQLAKWFNIFVSTVQGIVKKVAEASGNITNTLENISNFSKKVSNGAQNQSISTSNTAASLNQMDASINQTAEYMTELSSMAEEVSASLIEMASSVDGVSRHAEKAASSVDETSSSIIEMGHSIGEVSNEVESLASLADETASSIGEVITSIKEVEKSAKLSADLSEKASKIAEEGSEAVAQTIEGMDKIKVSVEGSSAVIKRLGSKSKEIGKILSVINEIAEQTTLLALNAAIIAAQAGEHGRGFAVVADEIKNLAERTAVSTKEIDALIKSVQSETHDAVNAMDAGLSSVLEGVNLSNRAGNALENIAKSSGDVRTMVFQIARATVEQSKASEHIKDSMANVTQRVNRVLKSTHEQAEGGRRIEKAAEEMRNITGQVKKATLEQSKGSGQISKSVENMAHGVQSVLKNINDQKKESELILKAINNIESVSVENMDGVTSMDFEVVKLTDLAKQLREEVKRFKA
;
A
#
# COMPACT_ATOMS: atom_id res chain seq x y z
N MET A 1 -32.55 46.85 38.68
CA MET A 1 -33.49 46.44 39.75
C MET A 1 -32.77 45.42 40.60
N THR A 2 -32.26 45.83 41.77
CA THR A 2 -31.40 45.00 42.62
C THR A 2 -32.21 43.88 43.26
N LEU A 3 -31.66 42.66 43.31
CA LEU A 3 -32.27 41.46 43.92
C LEU A 3 -32.81 41.71 45.35
N LYS A 4 -32.21 42.70 46.03
CA LYS A 4 -32.63 43.24 47.34
C LYS A 4 -34.06 43.79 47.35
N GLY A 5 -34.52 44.40 46.25
CA GLY A 5 -35.85 45.03 46.14
C GLY A 5 -36.99 44.03 45.91
N ILE A 6 -36.74 42.92 45.22
CA ILE A 6 -37.76 41.88 44.96
C ILE A 6 -37.93 40.96 46.17
N ILE A 7 -36.83 40.66 46.88
CA ILE A 7 -36.85 39.84 48.10
C ILE A 7 -37.47 40.62 49.27
N SER A 8 -37.28 41.94 49.33
CA SER A 8 -37.90 42.82 50.33
C SER A 8 -39.44 42.86 50.24
N GLY A 9 -40.00 42.84 49.02
CA GLY A 9 -41.45 42.90 48.79
C GLY A 9 -42.21 41.60 49.06
N LEU A 10 -41.58 40.44 48.87
CA LEU A 10 -42.20 39.12 49.10
C LEU A 10 -42.21 38.67 50.56
N ILE A 11 -41.44 39.33 51.43
CA ILE A 11 -41.18 38.88 52.81
C ILE A 11 -41.82 39.81 53.85
N SER A 12 -42.42 40.93 53.43
CA SER A 12 -42.92 41.98 54.34
C SER A 12 -44.16 41.58 55.19
N GLY A 13 -44.89 40.52 54.82
CA GLY A 13 -46.08 40.04 55.56
C GLY A 13 -45.86 38.84 56.48
N TYR A 14 -44.64 38.31 56.59
CA TYR A 14 -44.39 37.05 57.28
C TYR A 14 -43.73 37.24 58.67
N THR A 15 -44.09 36.42 59.66
CA THR A 15 -43.49 36.47 61.01
C THR A 15 -41.98 36.23 60.98
N ILE A 16 -41.22 36.75 61.95
CA ILE A 16 -39.75 36.53 62.07
C ILE A 16 -39.38 35.04 61.95
N LYS A 17 -40.26 34.18 62.47
CA LYS A 17 -40.22 32.72 62.35
C LYS A 17 -40.13 32.25 60.89
N THR A 18 -41.01 32.77 60.04
CA THR A 18 -41.09 32.43 58.63
C THR A 18 -39.94 33.05 57.82
N LYS A 19 -39.45 34.23 58.21
CA LYS A 19 -38.30 34.90 57.57
C LYS A 19 -37.00 34.10 57.72
N LEU A 20 -36.76 33.53 58.90
CA LEU A 20 -35.60 32.68 59.19
C LEU A 20 -35.62 31.36 58.41
N VAL A 21 -36.78 30.71 58.30
CA VAL A 21 -36.95 29.48 57.51
C VAL A 21 -36.76 29.75 56.01
N LEU A 22 -37.32 30.84 55.49
CA LEU A 22 -37.16 31.23 54.08
C LEU A 22 -35.71 31.58 53.74
N ALA A 23 -34.96 32.23 54.65
CA ALA A 23 -33.56 32.55 54.44
C ALA A 23 -32.66 31.30 54.38
N PHE A 24 -32.94 30.29 55.22
CA PHE A 24 -32.18 29.03 55.25
C PHE A 24 -32.46 28.15 54.02
N ILE A 25 -33.72 28.08 53.59
CA ILE A 25 -34.11 27.40 52.35
C ILE A 25 -33.42 28.06 51.16
N ALA A 26 -33.38 29.39 51.08
CA ALA A 26 -32.75 30.13 49.98
C ALA A 26 -31.23 29.91 49.90
N LEU A 27 -30.53 29.75 51.03
CA LEU A 27 -29.07 29.59 51.08
C LEU A 27 -28.58 28.23 50.55
N ILE A 28 -29.40 27.16 50.69
CA ILE A 28 -29.02 25.78 50.35
C ILE A 28 -29.62 25.34 49.00
N SER A 29 -30.87 25.71 48.73
CA SER A 29 -31.56 25.22 47.52
C SER A 29 -31.15 25.93 46.23
N ILE A 30 -30.74 27.20 46.30
CA ILE A 30 -30.35 27.99 45.11
C ILE A 30 -29.00 27.51 44.52
N PRO A 31 -27.90 27.35 45.30
CA PRO A 31 -26.62 26.88 44.75
C PRO A 31 -26.70 25.46 44.17
N MET A 32 -27.53 24.60 44.76
CA MET A 32 -27.66 23.19 44.40
C MET A 32 -28.49 22.99 43.12
N LEU A 33 -29.57 23.75 42.94
CA LEU A 33 -30.32 23.79 41.69
C LEU A 33 -29.47 24.35 40.55
N VAL A 34 -28.66 25.38 40.83
CA VAL A 34 -27.71 25.95 39.84
C VAL A 34 -26.63 24.94 39.47
N SER A 35 -26.01 24.25 40.43
CA SER A 35 -25.00 23.23 40.17
C SER A 35 -25.55 22.06 39.34
N THR A 36 -26.75 21.58 39.67
CA THR A 36 -27.42 20.49 38.93
C THR A 36 -27.76 20.91 37.51
N PHE A 37 -28.26 22.13 37.32
CA PHE A 37 -28.56 22.70 36.00
C PHE A 37 -27.29 22.87 35.15
N VAL A 38 -26.21 23.40 35.74
CA VAL A 38 -24.92 23.59 35.06
C VAL A 38 -24.29 22.25 34.67
N ALA A 39 -24.27 21.27 35.57
CA ALA A 39 -23.72 19.93 35.30
C ALA A 39 -24.48 19.22 34.18
N SER A 40 -25.82 19.23 34.23
CA SER A 40 -26.66 18.65 33.17
C SER A 40 -26.39 19.32 31.82
N ASN A 41 -26.27 20.65 31.78
CA ASN A 41 -26.01 21.37 30.52
C ASN A 41 -24.60 21.10 29.97
N LEU A 42 -23.59 20.98 30.82
CA LEU A 42 -22.22 20.67 30.42
C LEU A 42 -22.10 19.25 29.87
N ILE A 43 -22.76 18.28 30.50
CA ILE A 43 -22.77 16.88 30.06
C ILE A 43 -23.46 16.75 28.70
N THR A 44 -24.63 17.37 28.52
CA THR A 44 -25.32 17.37 27.22
C THR A 44 -24.43 17.97 26.13
N ARG A 45 -23.81 19.14 26.38
CA ARG A 45 -22.90 19.77 25.39
C ARG A 45 -21.71 18.87 25.02
N LYS A 46 -21.11 18.20 26.01
CA LYS A 46 -19.92 17.36 25.77
C LYS A 46 -20.27 16.09 24.99
N LEU A 47 -21.40 15.44 25.30
CA LEU A 47 -21.91 14.28 24.56
C LEU A 47 -22.28 14.63 23.11
N THR A 48 -22.92 15.79 22.88
CA THR A 48 -23.22 16.28 21.52
C THR A 48 -21.95 16.53 20.71
N ASN A 49 -20.91 17.12 21.32
CA ASN A 49 -19.62 17.36 20.65
C ASN A 49 -18.93 16.06 20.25
N ILE A 50 -18.92 15.04 21.13
CA ILE A 50 -18.33 13.73 20.84
C ILE A 50 -19.05 13.04 19.66
N SER A 51 -20.38 13.10 19.63
CA SER A 51 -21.15 12.54 18.50
C SER A 51 -20.85 13.29 17.19
N HIS A 52 -20.74 14.62 17.22
CA HIS A 52 -20.34 15.41 16.04
C HIS A 52 -18.93 15.07 15.55
N GLU A 53 -17.97 14.92 16.46
CA GLU A 53 -16.59 14.56 16.11
C GLU A 53 -16.52 13.17 15.47
N LYS A 54 -17.21 12.18 16.05
CA LYS A 54 -17.32 10.83 15.48
C LYS A 54 -17.96 10.84 14.10
N LEU A 55 -19.04 11.60 13.91
CA LEU A 55 -19.72 11.72 12.63
C LEU A 55 -18.85 12.42 11.58
N SER A 56 -18.13 13.48 11.96
CA SER A 56 -17.22 14.22 11.08
C SER A 56 -16.09 13.34 10.56
N ILE A 57 -15.40 12.63 11.47
CA ILE A 57 -14.29 11.73 11.12
C ILE A 57 -14.79 10.60 10.22
N THR A 58 -15.97 10.05 10.51
CA THR A 58 -16.55 8.99 9.67
C THR A 58 -16.92 9.51 8.29
N ALA A 59 -17.47 10.72 8.20
CA ALA A 59 -17.81 11.36 6.93
C ALA A 59 -16.60 11.66 6.07
N GLU A 60 -15.53 12.15 6.68
CA GLU A 60 -14.26 12.41 6.01
C GLU A 60 -13.65 11.12 5.47
N ASN A 61 -13.57 10.07 6.29
CA ASN A 61 -13.06 8.77 5.88
C ASN A 61 -13.87 8.15 4.72
N ILE A 62 -15.19 8.26 4.75
CA ILE A 62 -16.04 7.73 3.67
C ILE A 62 -15.90 8.55 2.41
N LYS A 63 -15.85 9.88 2.53
CA LYS A 63 -15.63 10.77 1.39
C LYS A 63 -14.28 10.50 0.73
N ASP A 64 -13.20 10.42 1.50
CA ASP A 64 -11.86 10.08 0.99
C ASP A 64 -11.83 8.68 0.36
N ASN A 65 -12.48 7.70 0.99
CA ASN A 65 -12.57 6.36 0.44
C ASN A 65 -13.31 6.35 -0.91
N LEU A 66 -14.41 7.07 -1.04
CA LEU A 66 -15.17 7.15 -2.29
C LEU A 66 -14.45 7.99 -3.37
N GLU A 67 -13.96 9.17 -3.04
CA GLU A 67 -13.41 10.14 -4.00
C GLU A 67 -11.97 9.82 -4.42
N ASN A 68 -11.17 9.19 -3.55
CA ASN A 68 -9.76 8.92 -3.81
C ASN A 68 -9.47 7.42 -3.96
N ARG A 69 -9.78 6.60 -2.94
CA ARG A 69 -9.38 5.18 -2.95
C ARG A 69 -10.16 4.36 -3.97
N THR A 70 -11.48 4.35 -3.85
CA THR A 70 -12.38 3.59 -4.75
C THR A 70 -12.24 4.10 -6.17
N LYS A 71 -12.14 5.43 -6.36
CA LYS A 71 -11.87 6.06 -7.64
C LYS A 71 -10.63 5.50 -8.33
N ASN A 72 -9.48 5.58 -7.67
CA ASN A 72 -8.22 5.17 -8.26
C ASN A 72 -8.17 3.66 -8.51
N GLN A 73 -8.69 2.86 -7.57
CA GLN A 73 -8.78 1.41 -7.72
C GLN A 73 -9.64 1.00 -8.92
N MET A 74 -10.82 1.60 -9.08
CA MET A 74 -11.68 1.29 -10.21
C MET A 74 -11.09 1.78 -11.53
N LEU A 75 -10.43 2.95 -11.57
CA LEU A 75 -9.72 3.40 -12.76
C LEU A 75 -8.62 2.45 -13.20
N GLU A 76 -7.76 2.04 -12.26
CA GLU A 76 -6.64 1.13 -12.52
C GLU A 76 -7.15 -0.23 -13.02
N GLN A 77 -8.19 -0.79 -12.36
CA GLN A 77 -8.81 -2.04 -12.78
C GLN A 77 -9.46 -1.90 -14.17
N THR A 78 -10.23 -0.85 -14.42
CA THR A 78 -10.85 -0.64 -15.73
C THR A 78 -9.79 -0.48 -16.83
N ALA A 79 -8.70 0.25 -16.56
CA ALA A 79 -7.59 0.45 -17.49
C ALA A 79 -6.84 -0.85 -17.81
N TYR A 80 -6.63 -1.69 -16.80
CA TYR A 80 -6.02 -3.01 -16.98
C TYR A 80 -6.83 -3.88 -17.96
N TYR A 81 -8.14 -4.00 -17.74
CA TYR A 81 -9.00 -4.81 -18.61
C TYR A 81 -9.22 -4.16 -19.99
N ALA A 82 -9.27 -2.83 -20.08
CA ALA A 82 -9.35 -2.12 -21.36
C ALA A 82 -8.17 -2.39 -22.29
N LYS A 83 -6.98 -2.67 -21.74
CA LYS A 83 -5.76 -3.01 -22.48
C LYS A 83 -5.56 -4.51 -22.68
N SER A 84 -6.44 -5.35 -22.13
CA SER A 84 -6.29 -6.80 -22.24
C SER A 84 -6.49 -7.26 -23.68
N GLU A 85 -5.59 -8.12 -24.16
CA GLU A 85 -5.60 -8.65 -25.53
C GLU A 85 -6.93 -9.35 -25.85
N GLU A 86 -7.53 -10.01 -24.86
CA GLU A 86 -8.82 -10.67 -24.98
C GLU A 86 -9.98 -9.69 -25.25
N ILE A 87 -10.02 -8.54 -24.57
CA ILE A 87 -11.03 -7.50 -24.81
C ILE A 87 -10.77 -6.76 -26.13
N VAL A 88 -9.52 -6.43 -26.44
CA VAL A 88 -9.13 -5.72 -27.67
C VAL A 88 -9.42 -6.58 -28.91
N LEU A 89 -9.05 -7.86 -28.88
CA LEU A 89 -9.26 -8.79 -30.00
C LEU A 89 -10.74 -9.05 -30.25
N ASN A 90 -11.54 -9.26 -29.20
CA ASN A 90 -12.98 -9.53 -29.31
C ASN A 90 -13.76 -8.34 -29.90
N ILE A 91 -13.32 -7.09 -29.65
CA ILE A 91 -13.90 -5.91 -30.32
C ILE A 91 -13.48 -5.88 -31.78
N GLY A 92 -12.20 -6.15 -32.06
CA GLY A 92 -11.64 -6.14 -33.42
C GLY A 92 -12.28 -7.15 -34.37
N ILE A 93 -12.69 -8.32 -33.87
CA ILE A 93 -13.34 -9.39 -34.67
C ILE A 93 -14.87 -9.35 -34.64
N GLY A 94 -15.49 -8.43 -33.88
CA GLY A 94 -16.94 -8.37 -33.72
C GLY A 94 -17.53 -9.59 -33.00
N ALA A 95 -16.89 -10.00 -31.90
CA ALA A 95 -17.31 -11.16 -31.10
C ALA A 95 -18.78 -11.05 -30.65
N SER A 96 -19.43 -12.20 -30.54
CA SER A 96 -20.81 -12.33 -30.10
C SER A 96 -20.98 -11.98 -28.61
N GLU A 97 -22.17 -11.54 -28.23
CA GLU A 97 -22.52 -11.23 -26.82
C GLU A 97 -22.26 -12.42 -25.87
N GLN A 98 -22.38 -13.65 -26.36
CA GLN A 98 -22.09 -14.86 -25.57
C GLN A 98 -20.60 -15.02 -25.22
N GLU A 99 -19.69 -14.51 -26.05
CA GLU A 99 -18.24 -14.58 -25.82
C GLU A 99 -17.83 -13.58 -24.74
N TYR A 100 -18.35 -12.35 -24.79
CA TYR A 100 -18.15 -11.34 -23.74
C TYR A 100 -18.69 -11.80 -22.38
N ARG A 101 -19.82 -12.49 -22.36
CA ARG A 101 -20.48 -12.90 -21.11
C ARG A 101 -19.61 -13.81 -20.24
N LYS A 102 -18.80 -14.70 -20.82
CA LYS A 102 -17.88 -15.56 -20.05
C LYS A 102 -16.78 -14.73 -19.37
N ILE A 103 -16.28 -13.73 -20.07
CA ILE A 103 -15.26 -12.80 -19.57
C ILE A 103 -15.86 -11.95 -18.46
N PHE A 104 -17.03 -11.34 -18.69
CA PHE A 104 -17.71 -10.49 -17.73
C PHE A 104 -18.05 -11.22 -16.42
N LEU A 105 -18.55 -12.45 -16.49
CA LEU A 105 -18.81 -13.27 -15.29
C LEU A 105 -17.53 -13.52 -14.46
N SER A 106 -16.40 -13.71 -15.13
CA SER A 106 -15.10 -13.92 -14.47
C SER A 106 -14.62 -12.64 -13.79
N ILE A 107 -14.72 -11.50 -14.48
CA ILE A 107 -14.33 -10.18 -13.95
C ILE A 107 -15.22 -9.79 -12.77
N LYS A 108 -16.55 -9.97 -12.86
CA LYS A 108 -17.49 -9.66 -11.77
C LYS A 108 -17.18 -10.45 -10.51
N LYS A 109 -16.92 -11.75 -10.66
CA LYS A 109 -16.58 -12.61 -9.53
C LYS A 109 -15.24 -12.24 -8.90
N MET A 110 -14.25 -11.86 -9.72
CA MET A 110 -12.91 -11.52 -9.25
C MET A 110 -12.85 -10.16 -8.56
N LEU A 111 -13.52 -9.14 -9.13
CA LEU A 111 -13.43 -7.75 -8.65
C LEU A 111 -14.58 -7.35 -7.72
N ASN A 112 -15.59 -8.21 -7.53
CA ASN A 112 -16.82 -7.90 -6.79
C ASN A 112 -17.50 -6.61 -7.30
N ILE A 113 -17.70 -6.56 -8.62
CA ILE A 113 -18.35 -5.46 -9.34
C ILE A 113 -19.65 -5.92 -9.97
N ASP A 114 -20.56 -4.97 -10.17
CA ASP A 114 -21.93 -5.28 -10.62
C ASP A 114 -22.10 -5.10 -12.12
N ILE A 115 -21.38 -4.13 -12.69
CA ILE A 115 -21.50 -3.68 -14.07
C ILE A 115 -20.17 -3.93 -14.78
N VAL A 116 -20.24 -4.62 -15.92
CA VAL A 116 -19.13 -4.77 -16.87
C VAL A 116 -19.72 -4.55 -18.26
N GLU A 117 -19.20 -3.56 -18.97
CA GLU A 117 -19.67 -3.21 -20.30
C GLU A 117 -18.50 -2.89 -21.23
N VAL A 118 -18.73 -3.17 -22.51
CA VAL A 118 -17.87 -2.76 -23.61
C VAL A 118 -18.69 -1.88 -24.53
N LEU A 119 -18.18 -0.70 -24.82
CA LEU A 119 -18.83 0.32 -25.63
C LEU A 119 -18.03 0.55 -26.91
N ASP A 120 -18.70 0.88 -28.01
CA ASP A 120 -18.04 1.29 -29.25
C ASP A 120 -17.48 2.72 -29.13
N ASN A 121 -16.74 3.15 -30.15
CA ASN A 121 -16.16 4.50 -30.19
C ASN A 121 -17.18 5.64 -30.35
N LYS A 122 -18.48 5.34 -30.46
CA LYS A 122 -19.60 6.29 -30.45
C LYS A 122 -20.41 6.21 -29.14
N GLY A 123 -20.06 5.30 -28.24
CA GLY A 123 -20.72 5.06 -26.97
C GLY A 123 -21.96 4.19 -27.02
N ALA A 124 -22.19 3.44 -28.10
CA ALA A 124 -23.18 2.38 -28.13
C ALA A 124 -22.64 1.13 -27.42
N VAL A 125 -23.50 0.43 -26.68
CA VAL A 125 -23.11 -0.80 -26.00
C VAL A 125 -22.86 -1.90 -27.03
N ILE A 126 -21.62 -2.41 -27.08
CA ILE A 126 -21.24 -3.60 -27.86
C ILE A 126 -21.63 -4.86 -27.09
N ALA A 127 -21.34 -4.90 -25.79
CA ALA A 127 -21.69 -6.00 -24.91
C ALA A 127 -21.87 -5.51 -23.46
N ASN A 128 -22.82 -6.09 -22.73
CA ASN A 128 -22.96 -5.90 -21.28
C ASN A 128 -23.39 -7.21 -20.60
N ASP A 129 -23.26 -7.30 -19.27
CA ASP A 129 -23.78 -8.42 -18.46
C ASP A 129 -25.10 -8.08 -17.72
N ILE A 130 -25.85 -7.08 -18.18
CA ILE A 130 -27.04 -6.62 -17.46
C ILE A 130 -28.23 -7.54 -17.76
N LYS A 131 -28.49 -8.50 -16.87
CA LYS A 131 -29.55 -9.54 -17.00
C LYS A 131 -31.02 -9.05 -16.96
N LYS A 132 -31.35 -7.76 -16.86
CA LYS A 132 -32.75 -7.30 -16.75
C LYS A 132 -33.33 -6.89 -18.10
N ALA A 133 -34.11 -7.80 -18.69
CA ALA A 133 -34.78 -7.73 -19.99
C ALA A 133 -35.79 -6.57 -20.25
N ASN A 134 -35.81 -5.51 -19.44
CA ASN A 134 -36.69 -4.34 -19.66
C ASN A 134 -35.95 -2.98 -19.61
N HIS A 135 -34.63 -2.99 -19.41
CA HIS A 135 -33.86 -1.76 -19.25
C HIS A 135 -32.80 -1.70 -20.35
N GLN A 136 -33.21 -1.34 -21.56
CA GLN A 136 -32.26 -0.65 -22.43
C GLN A 136 -31.80 0.56 -21.62
N HIS A 137 -30.54 0.57 -21.18
CA HIS A 137 -29.92 1.80 -20.67
C HIS A 137 -30.15 2.83 -21.77
N ASN A 138 -31.16 3.68 -21.59
CA ASN A 138 -31.42 4.77 -22.51
C ASN A 138 -30.11 5.56 -22.49
N ALA A 139 -29.40 5.52 -23.61
CA ALA A 139 -28.09 6.09 -23.84
C ALA A 139 -28.13 7.63 -23.82
N ARG A 140 -28.61 8.19 -22.71
CA ARG A 140 -28.46 9.56 -22.29
C ARG A 140 -27.67 9.54 -21.00
N ASN A 141 -26.37 9.24 -21.12
CA ASN A 141 -25.29 9.93 -20.39
C ASN A 141 -23.90 9.29 -20.49
N TYR A 142 -23.70 8.18 -21.20
CA TYR A 142 -22.32 7.72 -21.47
C TYR A 142 -21.68 8.37 -22.70
N ALA A 143 -22.46 8.85 -23.67
CA ALA A 143 -21.91 9.50 -24.87
C ALA A 143 -21.01 10.72 -24.55
N GLU A 144 -21.39 11.54 -23.56
CA GLU A 144 -20.56 12.67 -23.11
C GLU A 144 -19.34 12.21 -22.30
N LEU A 145 -19.50 11.19 -21.44
CA LEU A 145 -18.41 10.58 -20.68
C LEU A 145 -17.35 10.00 -21.63
N ILE A 146 -17.81 9.31 -22.68
CA ILE A 146 -16.98 8.70 -23.71
C ILE A 146 -16.40 9.75 -24.63
N SER A 147 -17.10 10.83 -24.98
CA SER A 147 -16.47 11.93 -25.74
C SER A 147 -15.31 12.57 -24.96
N SER A 148 -15.43 12.62 -23.63
CA SER A 148 -14.38 13.11 -22.74
C SER A 148 -13.23 12.10 -22.59
N ALA A 149 -13.55 10.80 -22.62
CA ALA A 149 -12.58 9.70 -22.60
C ALA A 149 -11.96 9.37 -23.97
N ALA A 150 -12.63 9.73 -25.07
CA ALA A 150 -12.19 9.58 -26.46
C ALA A 150 -10.98 10.49 -26.76
N GLY A 151 -10.76 11.51 -25.94
CA GLY A 151 -9.48 12.23 -25.85
C GLY A 151 -8.36 11.46 -25.13
N GLY A 152 -8.50 10.15 -24.94
CA GLY A 152 -7.51 9.27 -24.32
C GLY A 152 -7.46 9.30 -22.78
N ARG A 153 -8.49 9.86 -22.12
CA ARG A 153 -8.50 10.05 -20.66
C ARG A 153 -9.41 9.05 -19.95
N GLU A 154 -8.90 8.47 -18.88
CA GLU A 154 -9.68 7.60 -17.98
C GLU A 154 -10.59 8.46 -17.09
N ILE A 155 -11.83 8.01 -16.88
CA ILE A 155 -12.83 8.76 -16.12
C ILE A 155 -13.51 7.84 -15.13
N ALA A 156 -13.54 8.25 -13.84
CA ALA A 156 -14.36 7.62 -12.83
C ALA A 156 -15.30 8.64 -12.19
N SER A 157 -16.57 8.27 -12.08
CA SER A 157 -17.63 9.19 -11.70
C SER A 157 -18.90 8.48 -11.22
N PHE A 158 -19.72 9.20 -10.45
CA PHE A 158 -21.07 8.76 -10.14
C PHE A 158 -22.00 9.04 -11.31
N VAL A 159 -22.89 8.09 -11.58
CA VAL A 159 -23.92 8.20 -12.61
C VAL A 159 -25.26 7.71 -12.05
N TRP A 160 -26.35 8.32 -12.51
CA TRP A 160 -27.71 7.98 -12.10
C TRP A 160 -28.42 7.26 -13.25
N SER A 161 -28.94 6.05 -12.99
CA SER A 161 -29.80 5.30 -13.91
C SER A 161 -31.15 4.98 -13.27
N GLU A 162 -32.01 4.26 -14.00
CA GLU A 162 -33.31 3.79 -13.50
C GLU A 162 -33.18 2.85 -12.29
N ASP A 163 -32.07 2.10 -12.19
CA ASP A 163 -31.78 1.21 -11.05
C ASP A 163 -31.18 1.97 -9.83
N GLY A 164 -30.90 3.28 -9.97
CA GLY A 164 -30.35 4.12 -8.90
C GLY A 164 -28.96 4.68 -9.22
N ILE A 165 -28.28 5.20 -8.19
CA ILE A 165 -26.93 5.72 -8.34
C ILE A 165 -25.91 4.57 -8.37
N HIS A 166 -24.95 4.68 -9.28
CA HIS A 166 -23.85 3.75 -9.41
C HIS A 166 -22.56 4.53 -9.59
N TYR A 167 -21.45 3.91 -9.15
CA TYR A 167 -20.12 4.45 -9.34
C TYR A 167 -19.44 3.67 -10.45
N ILE A 168 -18.98 4.37 -11.49
CA ILE A 168 -18.37 3.75 -12.67
C ILE A 168 -16.97 4.29 -12.93
N ALA A 169 -16.16 3.45 -13.54
CA ALA A 169 -14.88 3.80 -14.12
C ALA A 169 -14.85 3.34 -15.57
N LEU A 170 -14.39 4.23 -16.45
CA LEU A 170 -14.32 4.04 -17.88
C LEU A 170 -12.89 4.29 -18.36
N SER A 171 -12.37 3.36 -19.18
CA SER A 171 -11.06 3.49 -19.82
C SER A 171 -11.17 3.21 -21.33
N PRO A 172 -10.50 4.00 -22.18
CA PRO A 172 -10.54 3.80 -23.62
C PRO A 172 -9.83 2.51 -24.03
N ILE A 173 -10.41 1.80 -25.00
CA ILE A 173 -9.82 0.61 -25.61
C ILE A 173 -9.15 1.07 -26.90
N ALA A 174 -7.83 0.94 -26.96
CA ALA A 174 -7.02 1.36 -28.10
C ALA A 174 -6.46 0.15 -28.85
N SER A 175 -6.47 0.22 -30.17
CA SER A 175 -5.74 -0.69 -31.05
C SER A 175 -4.77 0.14 -31.89
N GLY A 176 -3.49 0.13 -31.52
CA GLY A 176 -2.52 1.13 -31.99
C GLY A 176 -2.90 2.53 -31.49
N ASP A 177 -2.79 3.55 -32.35
CA ASP A 177 -3.13 4.95 -32.01
C ASP A 177 -4.64 5.25 -32.10
N LYS A 178 -5.47 4.26 -32.45
CA LYS A 178 -6.90 4.45 -32.66
C LYS A 178 -7.71 3.93 -31.48
N ASN A 179 -8.50 4.82 -30.88
CA ASN A 179 -9.55 4.41 -29.95
C ASN A 179 -10.67 3.68 -30.71
N ILE A 180 -10.90 2.42 -30.35
CA ILE A 180 -11.90 1.53 -30.95
C ILE A 180 -13.10 1.29 -30.04
N GLY A 181 -13.07 1.75 -28.79
CA GLY A 181 -14.16 1.57 -27.84
C GLY A 181 -13.81 2.01 -26.42
N ALA A 182 -14.65 1.66 -25.46
CA ALA A 182 -14.38 1.89 -24.04
C ALA A 182 -14.79 0.68 -23.21
N PHE A 183 -13.99 0.39 -22.18
CA PHE A 183 -14.30 -0.60 -21.17
C PHE A 183 -14.88 0.10 -19.95
N VAL A 184 -15.96 -0.43 -19.39
CA VAL A 184 -16.64 0.16 -18.24
C VAL A 184 -16.78 -0.89 -17.14
N LEU A 185 -16.33 -0.51 -15.94
CA LEU A 185 -16.63 -1.22 -14.71
C LEU A 185 -17.50 -0.34 -13.83
N GLY A 186 -18.45 -0.93 -13.14
CA GLY A 186 -19.34 -0.20 -12.26
C GLY A 186 -19.83 -1.00 -11.07
N ARG A 187 -20.23 -0.27 -10.03
CA ARG A 187 -20.81 -0.83 -8.81
C ARG A 187 -22.07 -0.06 -8.42
N TYR A 188 -23.13 -0.77 -8.06
CA TYR A 188 -24.35 -0.15 -7.57
C TYR A 188 -24.16 0.34 -6.13
N MET A 189 -24.69 1.52 -5.83
CA MET A 189 -24.86 1.96 -4.45
C MET A 189 -26.23 1.52 -3.97
N ASP A 190 -26.41 0.22 -3.84
CA ASP A 190 -27.66 -0.39 -3.41
C ASP A 190 -27.73 -0.49 -1.87
N LYS A 191 -28.76 -1.19 -1.38
CA LYS A 191 -28.93 -1.39 0.06
C LYS A 191 -27.77 -2.20 0.65
N ASP A 192 -27.27 -3.21 -0.05
CA ASP A 192 -26.20 -4.08 0.44
C ASP A 192 -24.89 -3.31 0.61
N PHE A 193 -24.60 -2.39 -0.31
CA PHE A 193 -23.50 -1.43 -0.16
C PHE A 193 -23.63 -0.59 1.11
N LEU A 194 -24.80 -0.01 1.38
CA LEU A 194 -25.02 0.80 2.58
C LEU A 194 -24.95 -0.04 3.87
N GLU A 195 -25.46 -1.27 3.86
CA GLU A 195 -25.36 -2.19 5.01
C GLU A 195 -23.90 -2.62 5.25
N SER A 196 -23.10 -2.78 4.20
CA SER A 196 -21.65 -3.01 4.33
C SER A 196 -20.96 -1.83 5.02
N LEU A 197 -21.30 -0.58 4.66
CA LEU A 197 -20.78 0.60 5.34
C LEU A 197 -21.21 0.66 6.81
N LYS A 198 -22.47 0.34 7.10
CA LYS A 198 -23.00 0.27 8.47
C LYS A 198 -22.30 -0.79 9.31
N SER A 199 -22.08 -1.99 8.76
CA SER A 199 -21.38 -3.06 9.47
C SER A 199 -19.93 -2.69 9.82
N THR A 200 -19.29 -1.87 9.00
CA THR A 200 -17.90 -1.44 9.19
C THR A 200 -17.79 -0.26 10.16
N THR A 201 -18.73 0.69 10.10
CA THR A 201 -18.64 1.95 10.86
C THR A 201 -19.49 1.98 12.13
N GLY A 202 -20.49 1.11 12.22
CA GLY A 202 -21.51 1.13 13.27
C GLY A 202 -22.48 2.31 13.19
N ILE A 203 -22.49 3.07 12.08
CA ILE A 203 -23.36 4.25 11.88
C ILE A 203 -24.40 3.94 10.79
N ASN A 204 -25.57 4.58 10.87
CA ASN A 204 -26.60 4.40 9.85
C ASN A 204 -26.32 5.28 8.63
N PHE A 205 -26.76 4.82 7.47
CA PHE A 205 -26.69 5.54 6.20
C PHE A 205 -28.05 5.60 5.52
N PHE A 206 -28.30 6.68 4.81
CA PHE A 206 -29.37 6.77 3.83
C PHE A 206 -28.94 7.62 2.63
N LEU A 207 -29.55 7.38 1.47
CA LEU A 207 -29.24 8.04 0.22
C LEU A 207 -30.44 8.82 -0.27
N THR A 208 -30.26 10.08 -0.65
CA THR A 208 -31.30 10.89 -1.30
C THR A 208 -31.01 11.12 -2.78
N ASN A 209 -32.06 11.27 -3.59
CA ASN A 209 -31.93 11.81 -4.94
C ASN A 209 -31.54 13.31 -4.91
N SER A 210 -31.31 13.93 -6.07
CA SER A 210 -31.02 15.37 -6.20
C SER A 210 -32.14 16.28 -5.68
N ASN A 211 -33.36 15.77 -5.54
CA ASN A 211 -34.50 16.49 -4.98
C ASN A 211 -34.59 16.34 -3.45
N GLY A 212 -33.73 15.54 -2.82
CA GLY A 212 -33.71 15.31 -1.38
C GLY A 212 -34.72 14.26 -0.88
N ASP A 213 -35.33 13.47 -1.78
CA ASP A 213 -36.18 12.35 -1.39
C ASP A 213 -35.32 11.13 -1.06
N ILE A 214 -35.58 10.47 0.07
CA ILE A 214 -34.81 9.30 0.46
C ILE A 214 -35.18 8.10 -0.42
N THR A 215 -34.14 7.50 -1.02
CA THR A 215 -34.23 6.39 -1.97
C THR A 215 -33.80 5.06 -1.37
N LEU A 216 -32.78 5.06 -0.51
CA LEU A 216 -32.23 3.89 0.18
C LEU A 216 -31.88 4.23 1.62
N SER A 217 -31.97 3.26 2.52
CA SER A 217 -31.62 3.41 3.93
C SER A 217 -31.28 2.07 4.58
N THR A 218 -30.41 2.13 5.57
CA THR A 218 -29.99 1.02 6.46
C THR A 218 -30.88 0.88 7.70
N PHE A 219 -31.95 1.67 7.79
CA PHE A 219 -32.95 1.64 8.85
C PHE A 219 -34.35 1.80 8.25
N GLU A 220 -35.36 1.39 9.00
CA GLU A 220 -36.75 1.46 8.55
C GLU A 220 -37.21 2.91 8.34
N ILE A 221 -37.59 3.21 7.11
CA ILE A 221 -38.15 4.49 6.68
C ILE A 221 -39.21 4.25 5.59
N ASN A 222 -40.12 5.19 5.42
CA ASN A 222 -41.02 5.18 4.27
C ASN A 222 -40.29 5.73 3.04
N LYS A 223 -40.36 5.02 1.90
CA LYS A 223 -39.77 5.51 0.63
C LYS A 223 -40.38 6.87 0.26
N GLY A 224 -39.54 7.84 -0.12
CA GLY A 224 -39.96 9.20 -0.48
C GLY A 224 -40.12 10.17 0.69
N GLU A 225 -39.82 9.75 1.92
CA GLU A 225 -39.72 10.66 3.05
C GLU A 225 -38.52 11.62 2.86
N ARG A 226 -38.65 12.87 3.35
CA ARG A 226 -37.62 13.91 3.22
C ARG A 226 -37.11 14.29 4.60
N VAL A 227 -35.85 14.71 4.68
CA VAL A 227 -35.26 15.25 5.90
C VAL A 227 -35.98 16.56 6.27
N GLN A 228 -36.61 16.61 7.44
CA GLN A 228 -37.34 17.78 7.94
C GLN A 228 -36.49 18.60 8.93
N ASP A 229 -36.67 19.92 8.95
CA ASP A 229 -36.09 20.86 9.93
C ASP A 229 -34.57 20.72 10.17
N SER A 230 -33.76 21.14 9.19
CA SER A 230 -32.31 21.24 9.36
C SER A 230 -31.96 22.47 10.22
N LYS A 231 -31.48 22.25 11.45
CA LYS A 231 -30.92 23.33 12.29
C LYS A 231 -29.45 23.04 12.62
N LEU A 232 -28.68 24.14 12.59
CA LEU A 232 -27.24 24.23 12.85
C LEU A 232 -26.37 23.71 11.70
N THR A 233 -25.52 24.56 11.13
CA THR A 233 -24.40 24.17 10.25
C THR A 233 -23.12 24.37 11.05
N ILE A 234 -22.52 23.29 11.53
CA ILE A 234 -21.14 23.35 12.03
C ILE A 234 -20.26 22.95 10.84
N LYS A 235 -19.42 23.88 10.36
CA LYS A 235 -18.37 23.54 9.38
C LYS A 235 -17.36 22.66 10.11
N GLY A 236 -17.30 21.37 9.77
CA GLY A 236 -16.21 20.49 10.19
C GLY A 236 -14.88 20.91 9.54
N LYS A 237 -13.79 20.22 9.92
CA LYS A 237 -12.56 20.27 9.11
C LYS A 237 -12.88 19.77 7.69
N ASP A 238 -12.27 20.41 6.69
CA ASP A 238 -12.38 20.07 5.26
C ASP A 238 -13.76 20.18 4.59
N GLY A 239 -14.64 21.02 5.16
CA GLY A 239 -15.80 21.55 4.45
C GLY A 239 -17.06 20.67 4.47
N ILE A 240 -17.07 19.56 5.20
CA ILE A 240 -18.29 18.77 5.45
C ILE A 240 -19.15 19.52 6.48
N SER A 241 -20.41 19.76 6.11
CA SER A 241 -21.37 20.50 6.94
C SER A 241 -22.18 19.55 7.80
N LEU A 242 -22.00 19.60 9.13
CA LEU A 242 -22.77 18.79 10.08
C LEU A 242 -24.05 19.53 10.45
N TYR A 243 -25.17 18.81 10.51
CA TYR A 243 -26.44 19.38 10.94
C TYR A 243 -27.35 18.38 11.67
N THR A 244 -28.35 18.90 12.38
CA THR A 244 -29.41 18.09 13.00
C THR A 244 -30.63 18.09 12.09
N GLY A 245 -31.22 16.93 11.84
CA GLY A 245 -32.43 16.80 11.01
C GLY A 245 -33.38 15.73 11.54
N LYS A 246 -34.67 15.86 11.24
CA LYS A 246 -35.68 14.85 11.56
C LYS A 246 -35.92 13.92 10.38
N VAL A 247 -35.83 12.62 10.63
CA VAL A 247 -36.17 11.53 9.70
C VAL A 247 -36.99 10.50 10.48
N ASN A 248 -38.17 10.13 9.98
CA ASN A 248 -39.11 9.23 10.65
C ASN A 248 -39.49 9.69 12.09
N LYS A 249 -39.78 11.00 12.25
CA LYS A 249 -40.07 11.69 13.53
C LYS A 249 -38.95 11.66 14.59
N GLN A 250 -37.83 11.01 14.30
CA GLN A 250 -36.67 10.89 15.16
C GLN A 250 -35.62 11.94 14.78
N LEU A 251 -34.88 12.45 15.77
CA LEU A 251 -33.82 13.43 15.55
C LEU A 251 -32.50 12.70 15.26
N TRP A 252 -31.79 13.16 14.24
CA TRP A 252 -30.53 12.57 13.77
C TRP A 252 -29.46 13.63 13.67
N HIS A 253 -28.22 13.24 13.99
CA HIS A 253 -27.04 13.96 13.54
C HIS A 253 -26.68 13.48 12.12
N LEU A 254 -26.58 14.42 11.19
CA LEU A 254 -26.44 14.16 9.77
C LEU A 254 -25.14 14.78 9.21
N ALA A 255 -24.42 14.00 8.42
CA ALA A 255 -23.31 14.46 7.59
C ALA A 255 -23.61 14.11 6.12
N PRO A 256 -23.90 15.10 5.25
CA PRO A 256 -24.08 14.90 3.83
C PRO A 256 -22.74 14.75 3.10
N ILE A 257 -22.66 13.77 2.21
CA ILE A 257 -21.62 13.63 1.20
C ILE A 257 -22.31 13.75 -0.16
N GLU A 258 -21.96 14.80 -0.91
CA GLU A 258 -22.48 15.03 -2.25
C GLU A 258 -21.84 14.06 -3.24
N LEU A 259 -22.65 13.23 -3.88
CA LEU A 259 -22.19 12.31 -4.92
C LEU A 259 -22.33 13.00 -6.28
N LYS A 260 -21.18 13.41 -6.82
CA LYS A 260 -21.10 14.27 -8.00
C LYS A 260 -20.74 13.50 -9.27
N ASP A 261 -21.32 13.94 -10.38
CA ASP A 261 -20.88 13.51 -11.69
C ASP A 261 -19.53 14.14 -12.09
N TRP A 262 -19.03 13.80 -13.27
CA TRP A 262 -17.73 14.22 -13.79
C TRP A 262 -17.68 15.70 -14.15
N LYS A 263 -18.84 16.36 -14.22
CA LYS A 263 -18.99 17.81 -14.40
C LYS A 263 -19.15 18.54 -13.06
N GLY A 264 -19.12 17.81 -11.94
CA GLY A 264 -19.29 18.36 -10.59
C GLY A 264 -20.75 18.60 -10.19
N LYS A 265 -21.74 18.09 -10.95
CA LYS A 265 -23.16 18.19 -10.61
C LYS A 265 -23.54 17.12 -9.60
N THR A 266 -24.16 17.52 -8.49
CA THR A 266 -24.66 16.60 -7.47
C THR A 266 -25.84 15.77 -8.02
N LEU A 267 -25.66 14.45 -8.04
CA LEU A 267 -26.69 13.49 -8.46
C LEU A 267 -27.49 12.96 -7.26
N ALA A 268 -26.80 12.76 -6.15
CA ALA A 268 -27.36 12.22 -4.91
C ALA A 268 -26.60 12.74 -3.70
N ILE A 269 -27.18 12.58 -2.52
CA ILE A 269 -26.49 12.88 -1.26
C ILE A 269 -26.54 11.63 -0.40
N LEU A 270 -25.35 11.14 -0.03
CA LEU A 270 -25.19 10.09 0.96
C LEU A 270 -25.16 10.75 2.34
N TYR A 271 -26.15 10.44 3.16
CA TYR A 271 -26.23 10.88 4.54
C TYR A 271 -25.71 9.82 5.48
N ILE A 272 -24.77 10.23 6.32
CA ILE A 272 -24.35 9.49 7.50
C ILE A 272 -25.20 9.99 8.66
N ALA A 273 -25.88 9.06 9.32
CA ALA A 273 -26.92 9.34 10.28
C ALA A 273 -26.63 8.62 11.62
N ASP A 274 -26.33 9.40 12.65
CA ASP A 274 -26.19 8.91 14.02
C ASP A 274 -27.43 9.31 14.83
N SER A 275 -28.02 8.33 15.52
CA SER A 275 -29.31 8.51 16.20
C SER A 275 -29.15 9.25 17.51
N LEU A 276 -29.91 10.34 17.71
CA LEU A 276 -29.93 11.06 18.99
C LEU A 276 -30.76 10.37 20.07
N SER A 277 -31.63 9.42 19.71
CA SER A 277 -32.54 8.78 20.68
C SER A 277 -31.78 7.95 21.72
N ALA A 278 -30.69 7.29 21.32
CA ALA A 278 -29.83 6.53 22.24
C ALA A 278 -29.11 7.45 23.23
N LEU A 279 -28.74 8.66 22.78
CA LEU A 279 -28.09 9.67 23.61
C LEU A 279 -29.09 10.34 24.58
N GLU A 280 -30.33 10.56 24.16
CA GLU A 280 -31.39 11.16 24.99
C GLU A 280 -31.78 10.26 26.16
N GLU A 281 -31.81 8.94 25.98
CA GLU A 281 -32.16 7.99 27.04
C GLU A 281 -31.10 7.98 28.16
N ASP A 282 -29.82 7.98 27.79
CA ASP A 282 -28.70 8.07 28.72
C ASP A 282 -28.65 9.42 29.45
N VAL A 283 -28.86 10.52 28.73
CA VAL A 283 -28.93 11.87 29.32
C VAL A 283 -30.12 12.00 30.27
N ASN A 284 -31.27 11.44 29.94
CA ASN A 284 -32.45 11.44 30.80
C ASN A 284 -32.25 10.58 32.06
N ARG A 285 -31.61 9.41 31.94
CA ARG A 285 -31.27 8.56 33.11
C ARG A 285 -30.33 9.29 34.09
N ILE A 286 -29.32 9.99 33.58
CA ILE A 286 -28.43 10.84 34.39
C ILE A 286 -29.21 11.99 35.05
N ARG A 287 -30.11 12.63 34.30
CA ARG A 287 -30.94 13.74 34.80
C ARG A 287 -31.87 13.30 35.93
N TYR A 288 -32.54 12.15 35.81
CA TYR A 288 -33.41 11.64 36.86
C TYR A 288 -32.63 11.28 38.12
N THR A 289 -31.46 10.65 37.98
CA THR A 289 -30.59 10.29 39.11
C THR A 289 -30.19 11.54 39.92
N LEU A 290 -29.79 12.62 39.24
CA LEU A 290 -29.43 13.90 39.87
C LEU A 290 -30.64 14.59 40.55
N MET A 291 -31.84 14.49 39.97
CA MET A 291 -33.06 15.04 40.59
C MET A 291 -33.46 14.32 41.88
N THR A 292 -33.30 13.00 41.97
CA THR A 292 -33.56 12.23 43.20
C THR A 292 -32.64 12.65 44.34
N ILE A 293 -31.34 12.86 44.05
CA ILE A 293 -30.36 13.34 45.05
C ILE A 293 -30.75 14.75 45.52
N ALA A 294 -31.23 15.61 44.61
CA ALA A 294 -31.65 16.95 44.95
C ALA A 294 -32.85 17.01 45.90
N PHE A 295 -33.81 16.11 45.71
CA PHE A 295 -35.03 16.05 46.52
C PHE A 295 -34.78 15.57 47.95
N LEU A 296 -33.86 14.62 48.15
CA LEU A 296 -33.47 14.13 49.47
C LEU A 296 -32.83 15.22 50.35
N PHE A 297 -32.00 16.08 49.76
CA PHE A 297 -31.37 17.21 50.48
C PHE A 297 -32.36 18.33 50.84
N LEU A 298 -33.35 18.60 49.98
CA LEU A 298 -34.37 19.61 50.24
C LEU A 298 -35.27 19.24 51.44
N GLY A 299 -35.59 17.95 51.58
CA GLY A 299 -36.32 17.43 52.74
C GLY A 299 -35.58 17.62 54.07
N GLY A 300 -34.25 17.43 54.07
CA GLY A 300 -33.41 17.66 55.26
C GLY A 300 -33.33 19.13 55.69
N ALA A 301 -33.26 20.06 54.74
CA ALA A 301 -33.17 21.49 55.03
C ALA A 301 -34.46 22.07 55.64
N ILE A 302 -35.63 21.59 55.23
CA ILE A 302 -36.93 22.03 55.75
C ILE A 302 -37.12 21.57 57.21
N PHE A 303 -36.67 20.36 57.54
CA PHE A 303 -36.76 19.80 58.89
C PHE A 303 -35.93 20.61 59.90
N MET A 304 -34.72 21.02 59.52
CA MET A 304 -33.81 21.78 60.40
C MET A 304 -34.26 23.23 60.62
N GLY A 305 -34.86 23.87 59.61
CA GLY A 305 -35.37 25.25 59.72
C GLY A 305 -36.52 25.41 60.73
N ILE A 306 -37.38 24.41 60.87
CA ILE A 306 -38.54 24.43 61.78
C ILE A 306 -38.11 24.38 63.25
N LEU A 307 -37.01 23.68 63.57
CA LEU A 307 -36.49 23.57 64.93
C LEU A 307 -35.95 24.91 65.46
N ILE A 308 -35.24 25.68 64.64
CA ILE A 308 -34.60 26.95 65.03
C ILE A 308 -35.64 28.06 65.23
N ALA A 309 -36.69 28.09 64.41
CA ALA A 309 -37.68 29.16 64.42
C ALA A 309 -38.61 29.13 65.67
N ARG A 310 -38.73 27.99 66.36
CA ARG A 310 -39.49 27.87 67.62
C ARG A 310 -38.76 28.40 68.85
N ALA A 311 -37.42 28.46 68.83
CA ALA A 311 -36.63 28.75 70.03
C ALA A 311 -36.46 30.26 70.34
N ILE A 312 -36.71 31.16 69.37
CA ILE A 312 -36.29 32.57 69.48
C ILE A 312 -37.48 33.58 69.52
N VAL A 313 -38.64 33.28 68.95
CA VAL A 313 -39.68 34.30 68.64
C VAL A 313 -40.62 34.66 69.81
N SER A 314 -40.73 33.84 70.85
CA SER A 314 -41.76 34.02 71.90
C SER A 314 -41.52 35.12 72.97
N PRO A 315 -40.30 35.60 73.30
CA PRO A 315 -40.13 36.59 74.38
C PRO A 315 -40.28 38.07 73.98
N ILE A 316 -40.22 38.41 72.68
CA ILE A 316 -39.97 39.81 72.23
C ILE A 316 -41.26 40.66 72.05
N GLU A 317 -42.44 40.05 72.02
CA GLU A 317 -43.69 40.73 71.64
C GLU A 317 -44.32 41.61 72.74
N ARG A 318 -43.83 41.54 73.99
CA ARG A 318 -44.43 42.26 75.14
C ARG A 318 -43.85 43.64 75.43
N VAL A 319 -42.73 44.00 74.81
CA VAL A 319 -42.00 45.25 75.10
C VAL A 319 -42.49 46.43 74.23
N ILE A 320 -43.18 46.15 73.12
CA ILE A 320 -43.53 47.16 72.10
C ILE A 320 -44.74 48.03 72.48
N VAL A 321 -45.57 47.61 73.44
CA VAL A 321 -46.80 48.34 73.79
C VAL A 321 -46.57 49.49 74.79
N MET A 322 -45.50 49.41 75.59
CA MET A 322 -45.25 50.37 76.68
C MET A 322 -44.58 51.68 76.22
N LEU A 323 -43.90 51.66 75.06
CA LEU A 323 -43.19 52.82 74.51
C LEU A 323 -44.11 53.86 73.82
N LYS A 324 -45.41 53.56 73.68
CA LYS A 324 -46.31 54.37 72.85
C LYS A 324 -46.92 55.60 73.55
N ASN A 325 -47.00 55.63 74.88
CA ASN A 325 -47.66 56.74 75.62
C ASN A 325 -46.72 57.81 76.19
N ILE A 326 -45.42 57.71 75.91
CA ILE A 326 -44.41 58.73 76.27
C ILE A 326 -44.19 59.72 75.12
N ALA A 327 -44.85 59.52 73.98
CA ALA A 327 -44.56 60.25 72.74
C ALA A 327 -45.28 61.60 72.56
N GLU A 328 -46.03 62.15 73.52
CA GLU A 328 -46.89 63.34 73.27
C GLU A 328 -46.75 64.57 74.19
N GLY A 329 -45.67 64.68 74.99
CA GLY A 329 -45.07 66.00 75.31
C GLY A 329 -45.62 66.83 76.49
N GLU A 330 -44.66 67.28 77.32
CA GLU A 330 -44.60 68.48 78.20
C GLU A 330 -45.43 68.49 79.51
N ALA A 331 -44.94 68.86 80.71
CA ALA A 331 -43.62 69.14 81.30
C ALA A 331 -43.78 69.29 82.84
N ASP A 332 -42.67 69.17 83.58
CA ASP A 332 -42.40 69.66 84.96
C ASP A 332 -42.69 68.77 86.21
N ILE A 333 -41.69 68.76 87.08
CA ILE A 333 -41.29 67.74 88.05
C ILE A 333 -41.30 68.34 89.45
N THR A 334 -41.59 67.48 90.42
CA THR A 334 -40.97 67.43 91.79
C THR A 334 -41.81 66.51 92.71
N LYS A 335 -42.81 65.83 92.15
CA LYS A 335 -43.83 65.02 92.84
C LYS A 335 -43.50 63.53 92.91
N ARG A 336 -44.02 62.88 93.97
CA ARG A 336 -43.92 61.44 94.28
C ARG A 336 -44.96 60.62 93.51
N LEU A 337 -44.59 59.41 93.11
CA LEU A 337 -45.36 58.51 92.23
C LEU A 337 -46.55 57.83 92.93
N ASP A 338 -47.74 57.98 92.36
CA ASP A 338 -48.96 57.24 92.67
C ASP A 338 -49.59 56.81 91.33
N VAL A 339 -49.69 55.51 91.03
CA VAL A 339 -50.68 55.03 90.04
C VAL A 339 -51.08 53.57 90.30
N THR A 340 -52.32 53.41 90.73
CA THR A 340 -53.13 52.22 90.58
C THR A 340 -53.70 52.18 89.16
N SER A 341 -53.60 51.02 88.50
CA SER A 341 -54.52 50.43 87.50
C SER A 341 -53.78 49.85 86.27
N ASN A 342 -53.39 48.57 86.42
CA ASN A 342 -53.22 47.55 85.38
C ASN A 342 -52.29 47.87 84.19
N SER A 343 -50.99 48.01 84.47
CA SER A 343 -49.85 47.46 83.69
C SER A 343 -48.56 48.16 84.13
N THR A 344 -47.86 47.59 85.12
CA THR A 344 -46.43 47.82 85.44
C THR A 344 -46.07 47.01 86.70
N ASN A 345 -45.75 45.73 86.51
CA ASN A 345 -45.14 44.88 87.55
C ASN A 345 -43.94 44.10 86.96
N ASP A 346 -43.34 44.70 85.93
CA ASP A 346 -41.98 44.45 85.49
C ASP A 346 -40.99 45.22 86.39
N GLU A 347 -39.71 45.01 86.15
CA GLU A 347 -38.59 45.61 86.86
C GLU A 347 -38.56 47.15 86.73
N ILE A 348 -39.37 47.71 85.83
CA ILE A 348 -39.58 49.15 85.65
C ILE A 348 -40.69 49.68 86.58
N GLY A 349 -41.73 48.89 86.87
CA GLY A 349 -42.80 49.24 87.82
C GLY A 349 -42.39 49.20 89.30
N GLN A 350 -41.39 48.38 89.67
CA GLN A 350 -40.91 48.33 91.06
C GLN A 350 -39.86 49.40 91.40
N LEU A 351 -39.14 49.93 90.40
CA LEU A 351 -38.16 51.02 90.59
C LEU A 351 -38.83 52.31 91.07
N ALA A 352 -40.09 52.54 90.67
CA ALA A 352 -40.92 53.66 91.09
C ALA A 352 -41.35 53.61 92.58
N LYS A 353 -41.48 52.42 93.17
CA LYS A 353 -42.02 52.25 94.53
C LYS A 353 -40.99 52.52 95.62
N TRP A 354 -39.73 52.11 95.42
CA TRP A 354 -38.67 52.23 96.43
C TRP A 354 -38.11 53.65 96.59
N PHE A 355 -38.37 54.52 95.62
CA PHE A 355 -38.04 55.93 95.69
C PHE A 355 -38.88 56.69 96.75
N ASN A 356 -40.09 56.21 97.06
CA ASN A 356 -40.98 56.88 98.03
C ASN A 356 -40.71 56.49 99.50
N ILE A 357 -40.03 55.38 99.78
CA ILE A 357 -39.70 54.89 101.14
C ILE A 357 -38.33 55.39 101.64
N PHE A 358 -37.72 56.40 101.00
CA PHE A 358 -36.60 57.13 101.62
C PHE A 358 -36.97 57.75 102.99
N VAL A 359 -38.23 58.10 103.20
CA VAL A 359 -38.58 59.11 104.21
C VAL A 359 -38.96 58.57 105.60
N SER A 360 -39.08 57.25 105.79
CA SER A 360 -39.55 56.66 107.08
C SER A 360 -38.50 55.82 107.83
N THR A 361 -37.22 56.04 107.57
CA THR A 361 -36.09 55.22 108.06
C THR A 361 -35.77 55.33 109.57
N VAL A 362 -36.44 56.18 110.36
CA VAL A 362 -35.91 56.57 111.69
C VAL A 362 -36.62 55.91 112.89
N GLN A 363 -37.82 55.34 112.75
CA GLN A 363 -38.64 54.91 113.91
C GLN A 363 -38.69 53.40 114.22
N GLY A 364 -37.80 52.54 113.69
CA GLY A 364 -37.97 51.07 113.78
C GLY A 364 -36.79 50.21 114.23
N ILE A 365 -35.76 50.78 114.89
CA ILE A 365 -34.51 50.07 115.21
C ILE A 365 -34.71 48.87 116.17
N VAL A 366 -35.78 48.83 116.97
CA VAL A 366 -36.10 47.70 117.88
C VAL A 366 -36.75 46.49 117.16
N LYS A 367 -37.29 46.66 115.94
CA LYS A 367 -37.79 45.55 115.09
C LYS A 367 -36.66 44.76 114.40
N LYS A 368 -35.46 45.37 114.26
CA LYS A 368 -34.32 44.84 113.49
C LYS A 368 -33.73 43.53 114.03
N VAL A 369 -33.92 43.20 115.32
CA VAL A 369 -33.36 41.96 115.91
C VAL A 369 -34.25 40.73 115.64
N ALA A 370 -35.57 40.89 115.50
CA ALA A 370 -36.48 39.80 115.13
C ALA A 370 -36.47 39.52 113.60
N GLU A 371 -36.28 40.55 112.77
CA GLU A 371 -36.12 40.41 111.30
C GLU A 371 -34.77 39.76 110.92
N ALA A 372 -33.70 39.95 111.70
CA ALA A 372 -32.39 39.35 111.46
C ALA A 372 -32.42 37.80 111.48
N SER A 373 -33.20 37.19 112.37
CA SER A 373 -33.39 35.73 112.43
C SER A 373 -34.19 35.18 111.23
N GLY A 374 -35.16 35.94 110.72
CA GLY A 374 -35.90 35.60 109.49
C GLY A 374 -35.05 35.70 108.22
N ASN A 375 -34.20 36.72 108.12
CA ASN A 375 -33.28 36.91 106.99
C ASN A 375 -32.22 35.81 106.89
N ILE A 376 -31.76 35.26 108.02
CA ILE A 376 -30.82 34.11 108.02
C ILE A 376 -31.47 32.88 107.39
N THR A 377 -32.75 32.60 107.67
CA THR A 377 -33.45 31.43 107.09
C THR A 377 -33.60 31.55 105.57
N ASN A 378 -34.00 32.72 105.07
CA ASN A 378 -34.09 32.97 103.62
C ASN A 378 -32.71 32.94 102.94
N THR A 379 -31.66 33.40 103.63
CA THR A 379 -30.28 33.33 103.11
C THR A 379 -29.80 31.88 103.02
N LEU A 380 -30.14 31.03 104.00
CA LEU A 380 -29.81 29.61 103.99
C LEU A 380 -30.56 28.84 102.88
N GLU A 381 -31.82 29.19 102.62
CA GLU A 381 -32.58 28.63 101.47
C GLU A 381 -31.98 29.05 100.12
N ASN A 382 -31.54 30.31 100.00
CA ASN A 382 -30.81 30.79 98.82
C ASN A 382 -29.45 30.08 98.64
N ILE A 383 -28.72 29.83 99.73
CA ILE A 383 -27.45 29.09 99.72
C ILE A 383 -27.68 27.63 99.30
N SER A 384 -28.72 26.96 99.79
CA SER A 384 -29.06 25.59 99.38
C SER A 384 -29.45 25.52 97.90
N ASN A 385 -30.27 26.47 97.42
CA ASN A 385 -30.63 26.56 96.00
C ASN A 385 -29.43 26.89 95.10
N PHE A 386 -28.50 27.73 95.55
CA PHE A 386 -27.24 28.00 94.86
C PHE A 386 -26.33 26.77 94.83
N SER A 387 -26.22 26.04 95.94
CA SER A 387 -25.43 24.80 96.04
C SER A 387 -25.97 23.72 95.11
N LYS A 388 -27.29 23.55 95.01
CA LYS A 388 -27.92 22.68 93.99
C LYS A 388 -27.59 23.09 92.56
N LYS A 389 -27.52 24.40 92.26
CA LYS A 389 -27.10 24.89 90.94
C LYS A 389 -25.62 24.58 90.65
N VAL A 390 -24.73 24.74 91.64
CA VAL A 390 -23.31 24.40 91.52
C VAL A 390 -23.12 22.90 91.32
N SER A 391 -23.81 22.05 92.09
CA SER A 391 -23.77 20.58 91.93
C SER A 391 -24.27 20.12 90.56
N ASN A 392 -25.42 20.61 90.11
CA ASN A 392 -25.93 20.32 88.76
C ASN A 392 -24.99 20.84 87.66
N GLY A 393 -24.37 22.00 87.88
CA GLY A 393 -23.36 22.58 86.97
C GLY A 393 -22.12 21.70 86.87
N ALA A 394 -21.57 21.25 88.01
CA ALA A 394 -20.42 20.35 88.08
C ALA A 394 -20.72 18.97 87.47
N GLN A 395 -21.93 18.43 87.67
CA GLN A 395 -22.37 17.19 87.04
C GLN A 395 -22.46 17.34 85.51
N ASN A 396 -23.04 18.42 85.01
CA ASN A 396 -23.09 18.71 83.58
C ASN A 396 -21.69 18.94 82.98
N GLN A 397 -20.80 19.56 83.75
CA GLN A 397 -19.39 19.75 83.37
C GLN A 397 -18.66 18.40 83.26
N SER A 398 -18.84 17.49 84.22
CA SER A 398 -18.29 16.13 84.20
C SER A 398 -18.78 15.31 82.99
N ILE A 399 -20.07 15.38 82.65
CA ILE A 399 -20.61 14.73 81.45
C ILE A 399 -19.99 15.33 80.17
N SER A 400 -19.82 16.65 80.13
CA SER A 400 -19.24 17.37 78.98
C SER A 400 -17.74 17.06 78.80
N THR A 401 -16.98 16.94 79.90
CA THR A 401 -15.57 16.54 79.87
C THR A 401 -15.41 15.10 79.43
N SER A 402 -16.28 14.19 79.88
CA SER A 402 -16.30 12.79 79.44
C SER A 402 -16.54 12.66 77.93
N ASN A 403 -17.51 13.41 77.38
CA ASN A 403 -17.77 13.45 75.93
C ASN A 403 -16.59 14.03 75.14
N THR A 404 -15.93 15.06 75.68
CA THR A 404 -14.73 15.65 75.06
C THR A 404 -13.56 14.65 75.06
N ALA A 405 -13.37 13.90 76.16
CA ALA A 405 -12.36 12.84 76.23
C ALA A 405 -12.61 11.72 75.21
N ALA A 406 -13.86 11.28 75.06
CA ALA A 406 -14.24 10.30 74.03
C ALA A 406 -13.95 10.81 72.62
N SER A 407 -14.21 12.08 72.34
CA SER A 407 -13.90 12.72 71.05
C SER A 407 -12.39 12.79 70.78
N LEU A 408 -11.57 13.05 71.81
CA LEU A 408 -10.11 13.04 71.70
C LEU A 408 -9.55 11.64 71.44
N ASN A 409 -10.11 10.60 72.06
CA ASN A 409 -9.73 9.22 71.75
C ASN A 409 -10.04 8.87 70.29
N GLN A 410 -11.17 9.34 69.76
CA GLN A 410 -11.50 9.19 68.35
C GLN A 410 -10.59 10.01 67.43
N MET A 411 -10.13 11.19 67.89
CA MET A 411 -9.14 12.01 67.20
C MET A 411 -7.79 11.30 67.13
N ASP A 412 -7.33 10.67 68.21
CA ASP A 412 -6.08 9.91 68.23
C ASP A 412 -6.11 8.73 67.25
N ALA A 413 -7.23 8.00 67.18
CA ALA A 413 -7.44 6.96 66.18
C ALA A 413 -7.35 7.51 64.74
N SER A 414 -7.93 8.67 64.47
CA SER A 414 -7.87 9.33 63.15
C SER A 414 -6.46 9.82 62.79
N ILE A 415 -5.72 10.34 63.78
CA ILE A 415 -4.31 10.75 63.63
C ILE A 415 -3.45 9.55 63.26
N ASN A 416 -3.62 8.41 63.95
CA ASN A 416 -2.88 7.18 63.67
C ASN A 416 -3.21 6.63 62.26
N GLN A 417 -4.48 6.62 61.87
CA GLN A 417 -4.89 6.21 60.52
C GLN A 417 -4.32 7.13 59.43
N THR A 418 -4.27 8.44 59.68
CA THR A 418 -3.65 9.40 58.75
C THR A 418 -2.15 9.11 58.62
N ALA A 419 -1.47 8.76 59.71
CA ALA A 419 -0.04 8.41 59.70
C ALA A 419 0.25 7.14 58.87
N GLU A 420 -0.61 6.13 58.96
CA GLU A 420 -0.54 4.94 58.10
C GLU A 420 -0.67 5.31 56.62
N TYR A 421 -1.67 6.13 56.25
CA TYR A 421 -1.81 6.60 54.86
C TYR A 421 -0.59 7.38 54.37
N MET A 422 0.03 8.21 55.21
CA MET A 422 1.24 8.93 54.82
C MET A 422 2.42 7.99 54.57
N THR A 423 2.52 6.90 55.33
CA THR A 423 3.57 5.89 55.17
C THR A 423 3.37 5.10 53.88
N GLU A 424 2.12 4.69 53.60
CA GLU A 424 1.75 4.03 52.34
C GLU A 424 2.00 4.94 51.13
N LEU A 425 1.61 6.22 51.21
CA LEU A 425 1.87 7.22 50.18
C LEU A 425 3.37 7.44 49.93
N SER A 426 4.21 7.39 50.97
CA SER A 426 5.67 7.42 50.84
C SER A 426 6.19 6.22 50.05
N SER A 427 5.72 5.02 50.37
CA SER A 427 6.12 3.80 49.68
C SER A 427 5.71 3.82 48.20
N MET A 428 4.50 4.29 47.90
CA MET A 428 4.05 4.47 46.52
C MET A 428 4.91 5.49 45.76
N ALA A 429 5.31 6.59 46.42
CA ALA A 429 6.18 7.58 45.80
C ALA A 429 7.57 7.00 45.45
N GLU A 430 8.14 6.15 46.33
CA GLU A 430 9.39 5.44 46.06
C GLU A 430 9.26 4.46 44.88
N GLU A 431 8.15 3.71 44.80
CA GLU A 431 7.88 2.79 43.69
C GLU A 431 7.74 3.51 42.34
N VAL A 432 7.03 4.65 42.32
CA VAL A 432 6.94 5.50 41.13
C VAL A 432 8.31 6.06 40.75
N SER A 433 9.15 6.43 41.72
CA SER A 433 10.52 6.89 41.48
C SER A 433 11.39 5.82 40.80
N ALA A 434 11.33 4.57 41.29
CA ALA A 434 12.02 3.45 40.67
C ALA A 434 11.55 3.22 39.22
N SER A 435 10.23 3.25 39.00
CA SER A 435 9.63 3.12 37.67
C SER A 435 10.06 4.24 36.71
N LEU A 436 10.27 5.47 37.21
CA LEU A 436 10.76 6.59 36.42
C LEU A 436 12.21 6.40 35.95
N ILE A 437 13.06 5.80 36.77
CA ILE A 437 14.46 5.48 36.39
C ILE A 437 14.47 4.44 35.26
N GLU A 438 13.66 3.39 35.38
CA GLU A 438 13.53 2.36 34.36
C GLU A 438 12.93 2.92 33.05
N MET A 439 11.93 3.81 33.17
CA MET A 439 11.38 4.53 32.02
C MET A 439 12.43 5.42 31.35
N ALA A 440 13.26 6.14 32.12
CA ALA A 440 14.32 6.97 31.54
C ALA A 440 15.34 6.13 30.74
N SER A 441 15.73 4.96 31.26
CA SER A 441 16.58 4.02 30.53
C SER A 441 15.91 3.48 29.26
N SER A 442 14.61 3.16 29.33
CA SER A 442 13.85 2.67 28.18
C SER A 442 13.72 3.74 27.08
N VAL A 443 13.44 4.98 27.46
CA VAL A 443 13.39 6.14 26.56
C VAL A 443 14.73 6.37 25.87
N ASP A 444 15.84 6.27 26.59
CA ASP A 444 17.19 6.36 26.00
C ASP A 444 17.45 5.21 24.99
N GLY A 445 17.05 3.98 25.34
CA GLY A 445 17.13 2.82 24.44
C GLY A 445 16.34 3.01 23.15
N VAL A 446 15.09 3.48 23.24
CA VAL A 446 14.24 3.78 22.08
C VAL A 446 14.86 4.88 21.22
N SER A 447 15.45 5.92 21.83
CA SER A 447 16.13 6.99 21.09
C SER A 447 17.32 6.46 20.28
N ARG A 448 18.17 5.62 20.88
CA ARG A 448 19.30 4.98 20.19
C ARG A 448 18.84 4.07 19.05
N HIS A 449 17.74 3.33 19.23
CA HIS A 449 17.17 2.51 18.16
C HIS A 449 16.60 3.35 17.01
N ALA A 450 15.97 4.49 17.30
CA ALA A 450 15.48 5.40 16.27
C ALA A 450 16.62 5.99 15.44
N GLU A 451 17.76 6.33 16.05
CA GLU A 451 18.94 6.81 15.32
C GLU A 451 19.56 5.73 14.42
N LYS A 452 19.65 4.49 14.92
CA LYS A 452 20.12 3.37 14.11
C LYS A 452 19.18 3.08 12.93
N ALA A 453 17.87 3.12 13.17
CA ALA A 453 16.87 2.95 12.11
C ALA A 453 16.96 4.06 11.06
N ALA A 454 17.18 5.32 11.45
CA ALA A 454 17.38 6.43 10.52
C ALA A 454 18.62 6.20 9.64
N SER A 455 19.74 5.76 10.22
CA SER A 455 20.94 5.40 9.45
C SER A 455 20.68 4.27 8.45
N SER A 456 19.92 3.23 8.83
CA SER A 456 19.56 2.15 7.90
C SER A 456 18.65 2.61 6.77
N VAL A 457 17.77 3.59 7.02
CA VAL A 457 16.93 4.22 5.99
C VAL A 457 17.79 5.02 4.99
N ASP A 458 18.80 5.74 5.47
CA ASP A 458 19.74 6.47 4.62
C ASP A 458 20.53 5.52 3.71
N GLU A 459 21.03 4.41 4.27
CA GLU A 459 21.72 3.36 3.52
C GLU A 459 20.82 2.73 2.45
N THR A 460 19.59 2.36 2.83
CA THR A 460 18.59 1.82 1.89
C THR A 460 18.29 2.79 0.76
N SER A 461 18.20 4.10 1.05
CA SER A 461 17.99 5.13 0.04
C SER A 461 19.14 5.20 -0.96
N SER A 462 20.38 5.11 -0.48
CA SER A 462 21.57 5.07 -1.34
C SER A 462 21.57 3.84 -2.25
N SER A 463 21.24 2.65 -1.72
CA SER A 463 21.14 1.43 -2.52
C SER A 463 20.06 1.51 -3.60
N ILE A 464 18.96 2.24 -3.35
CA ILE A 464 17.91 2.45 -4.36
C ILE A 464 18.37 3.38 -5.48
N ILE A 465 19.14 4.41 -5.17
CA ILE A 465 19.73 5.28 -6.20
C ILE A 465 20.68 4.47 -7.10
N GLU A 466 21.56 3.66 -6.49
CA GLU A 466 22.48 2.79 -7.22
C GLU A 466 21.73 1.76 -8.09
N MET A 467 20.66 1.16 -7.54
CA MET A 467 19.79 0.26 -8.29
C MET A 467 19.13 0.96 -9.49
N GLY A 468 18.72 2.22 -9.33
CA GLY A 468 18.20 3.04 -10.43
C GLY A 468 19.21 3.21 -11.58
N HIS A 469 20.49 3.42 -11.25
CA HIS A 469 21.56 3.45 -12.25
C HIS A 469 21.74 2.10 -12.95
N SER A 470 21.81 0.99 -12.20
CA SER A 470 21.96 -0.35 -12.78
C SER A 470 20.79 -0.74 -13.69
N ILE A 471 19.57 -0.35 -13.34
CA ILE A 471 18.37 -0.55 -14.19
C ILE A 471 18.51 0.21 -15.52
N GLY A 472 19.06 1.42 -15.50
CA GLY A 472 19.35 2.20 -16.69
C GLY A 472 20.39 1.53 -17.59
N GLU A 473 21.48 1.04 -17.01
CA GLU A 473 22.52 0.31 -17.75
C GLU A 473 21.98 -0.98 -18.40
N VAL A 474 21.22 -1.78 -17.64
CA VAL A 474 20.59 -3.00 -18.17
C VAL A 474 19.63 -2.66 -19.31
N SER A 475 18.87 -1.57 -19.22
CA SER A 475 17.96 -1.15 -20.30
C SER A 475 18.71 -0.85 -21.60
N ASN A 476 19.83 -0.12 -21.51
CA ASN A 476 20.68 0.20 -22.67
C ASN A 476 21.30 -1.07 -23.28
N GLU A 477 21.77 -1.99 -22.43
CA GLU A 477 22.37 -3.24 -22.87
C GLU A 477 21.36 -4.13 -23.61
N VAL A 478 20.11 -4.15 -23.14
CA VAL A 478 19.03 -4.93 -23.76
C VAL A 478 18.66 -4.37 -25.14
N GLU A 479 18.68 -3.05 -25.31
CA GLU A 479 18.49 -2.41 -26.63
C GLU A 479 19.64 -2.77 -27.59
N SER A 480 20.89 -2.73 -27.11
CA SER A 480 22.06 -3.17 -27.90
C SER A 480 21.97 -4.65 -28.29
N LEU A 481 21.58 -5.51 -27.35
CA LEU A 481 21.42 -6.95 -27.59
C LEU A 481 20.32 -7.25 -28.60
N ALA A 482 19.21 -6.49 -28.59
CA ALA A 482 18.15 -6.61 -29.59
C ALA A 482 18.66 -6.30 -31.00
N SER A 483 19.40 -5.18 -31.14
CA SER A 483 20.02 -4.79 -32.41
C SER A 483 20.99 -5.86 -32.92
N LEU A 484 21.85 -6.41 -32.05
CA LEU A 484 22.80 -7.46 -32.41
C LEU A 484 22.10 -8.77 -32.82
N ALA A 485 20.99 -9.11 -32.17
CA ALA A 485 20.20 -10.28 -32.53
C ALA A 485 19.58 -10.13 -33.93
N ASP A 486 19.04 -8.95 -34.25
CA ASP A 486 18.50 -8.65 -35.58
C ASP A 486 19.59 -8.64 -36.66
N GLU A 487 20.76 -8.07 -36.38
CA GLU A 487 21.91 -8.10 -37.29
C GLU A 487 22.39 -9.53 -37.56
N THR A 488 22.46 -10.37 -36.51
CA THR A 488 22.82 -11.78 -36.63
C THR A 488 21.76 -12.56 -37.43
N ALA A 489 20.47 -12.28 -37.22
CA ALA A 489 19.37 -12.89 -37.96
C ALA A 489 19.37 -12.50 -39.44
N SER A 490 19.76 -11.27 -39.77
CA SER A 490 19.97 -10.83 -41.16
C SER A 490 21.16 -11.57 -41.79
N SER A 491 22.30 -11.58 -41.08
CA SER A 491 23.53 -12.23 -41.53
C SER A 491 23.34 -13.72 -41.80
N ILE A 492 22.60 -14.42 -40.93
CA ILE A 492 22.31 -15.85 -41.16
C ILE A 492 21.37 -16.07 -42.35
N GLY A 493 20.50 -15.10 -42.66
CA GLY A 493 19.69 -15.09 -43.88
C GLY A 493 20.54 -15.01 -45.16
N GLU A 494 21.59 -14.18 -45.15
CA GLU A 494 22.57 -14.12 -46.24
C GLU A 494 23.37 -15.43 -46.35
N VAL A 495 23.81 -16.00 -45.23
CA VAL A 495 24.51 -17.30 -45.20
C VAL A 495 23.65 -18.41 -45.79
N ILE A 496 22.36 -18.49 -45.45
CA ILE A 496 21.42 -19.47 -46.04
C ILE A 496 21.32 -19.29 -47.55
N THR A 497 21.31 -18.04 -48.02
CA THR A 497 21.28 -17.74 -49.46
C THR A 497 22.58 -18.20 -50.15
N SER A 498 23.73 -17.93 -49.53
CA SER A 498 25.04 -18.38 -50.01
C SER A 498 25.14 -19.92 -50.05
N ILE A 499 24.64 -20.62 -49.03
CA ILE A 499 24.59 -22.10 -49.00
C ILE A 499 23.81 -22.65 -50.20
N LYS A 500 22.66 -22.04 -50.55
CA LYS A 500 21.88 -22.44 -51.74
C LYS A 500 22.64 -22.22 -53.04
N GLU A 501 23.44 -21.16 -53.13
CA GLU A 501 24.28 -20.91 -54.30
C GLU A 501 25.44 -21.92 -54.42
N VAL A 502 26.06 -22.29 -53.29
CA VAL A 502 27.06 -23.36 -53.23
C VAL A 502 26.44 -24.70 -53.62
N GLU A 503 25.24 -25.03 -53.14
CA GLU A 503 24.51 -26.25 -53.52
C GLU A 503 24.27 -26.31 -55.04
N LYS A 504 23.81 -25.21 -55.63
CA LYS A 504 23.60 -25.10 -57.08
C LYS A 504 24.91 -25.27 -57.85
N SER A 505 25.99 -24.65 -57.38
CA SER A 505 27.32 -24.72 -58.01
C SER A 505 27.92 -26.13 -57.91
N ALA A 506 27.73 -26.81 -56.78
CA ALA A 506 28.10 -28.20 -56.58
C ALA A 506 27.35 -29.10 -57.57
N LYS A 507 26.02 -28.96 -57.69
CA LYS A 507 25.21 -29.74 -58.64
C LYS A 507 25.66 -29.54 -60.09
N LEU A 508 25.94 -28.30 -60.50
CA LEU A 508 26.46 -27.99 -61.83
C LEU A 508 27.84 -28.62 -62.05
N SER A 509 28.72 -28.57 -61.04
CA SER A 509 30.06 -29.17 -61.11
C SER A 509 30.02 -30.69 -61.24
N ALA A 510 29.08 -31.36 -60.57
CA ALA A 510 28.86 -32.80 -60.73
C ALA A 510 28.46 -33.15 -62.18
N ASP A 511 27.49 -32.42 -62.76
CA ASP A 511 27.01 -32.65 -64.13
C ASP A 511 28.11 -32.38 -65.18
N LEU A 512 28.91 -31.32 -64.99
CA LEU A 512 30.06 -31.04 -65.85
C LEU A 512 31.16 -32.11 -65.73
N SER A 513 31.42 -32.62 -64.52
CA SER A 513 32.40 -33.69 -64.31
C SER A 513 31.95 -35.01 -64.94
N GLU A 514 30.65 -35.33 -64.86
CA GLU A 514 30.08 -36.50 -65.53
C GLU A 514 30.22 -36.39 -67.06
N LYS A 515 29.87 -35.23 -67.64
CA LYS A 515 30.06 -34.95 -69.07
C LYS A 515 31.53 -35.04 -69.49
N ALA A 516 32.45 -34.47 -68.70
CA ALA A 516 33.87 -34.52 -68.98
C ALA A 516 34.42 -35.96 -68.93
N SER A 517 34.00 -36.76 -67.94
CA SER A 517 34.35 -38.19 -67.85
C SER A 517 33.88 -38.95 -69.08
N LYS A 518 32.62 -38.76 -69.50
CA LYS A 518 32.05 -39.41 -70.67
C LYS A 518 32.76 -39.03 -71.97
N ILE A 519 33.05 -37.74 -72.17
CA ILE A 519 33.80 -37.27 -73.35
C ILE A 519 35.21 -37.84 -73.37
N ALA A 520 35.86 -37.95 -72.21
CA ALA A 520 37.19 -38.54 -72.11
C ALA A 520 37.18 -40.05 -72.41
N GLU A 521 36.16 -40.78 -71.96
CA GLU A 521 35.94 -42.20 -72.30
C GLU A 521 35.70 -42.39 -73.80
N GLU A 522 34.79 -41.62 -74.41
CA GLU A 522 34.53 -41.63 -75.86
C GLU A 522 35.79 -41.27 -76.67
N GLY A 523 36.54 -40.26 -76.21
CA GLY A 523 37.82 -39.89 -76.82
C GLY A 523 38.87 -41.01 -76.72
N SER A 524 38.94 -41.69 -75.57
CA SER A 524 39.87 -42.80 -75.34
C SER A 524 39.55 -43.97 -76.28
N GLU A 525 38.27 -44.26 -76.49
CA GLU A 525 37.81 -45.26 -77.45
C GLU A 525 38.20 -44.88 -78.90
N ALA A 526 38.01 -43.63 -79.30
CA ALA A 526 38.41 -43.15 -80.63
C ALA A 526 39.93 -43.25 -80.86
N VAL A 527 40.74 -42.96 -79.84
CA VAL A 527 42.19 -43.13 -79.88
C VAL A 527 42.56 -44.62 -79.98
N ALA A 528 41.88 -45.51 -79.24
CA ALA A 528 42.11 -46.95 -79.33
C ALA A 528 41.82 -47.48 -80.76
N GLN A 529 40.73 -47.03 -81.38
CA GLN A 529 40.42 -47.34 -82.79
C GLN A 529 41.48 -46.79 -83.76
N THR A 530 42.04 -45.61 -83.46
CA THR A 530 43.12 -45.01 -84.24
C THR A 530 44.41 -45.85 -84.14
N ILE A 531 44.75 -46.35 -82.95
CA ILE A 531 45.90 -47.25 -82.74
C ILE A 531 45.71 -48.54 -83.54
N GLU A 532 44.51 -49.14 -83.50
CA GLU A 532 44.19 -50.33 -84.31
C GLU A 532 44.33 -50.04 -85.82
N GLY A 533 43.86 -48.88 -86.27
CA GLY A 533 44.00 -48.43 -87.65
C GLY A 533 45.47 -48.26 -88.06
N MET A 534 46.30 -47.67 -87.20
CA MET A 534 47.74 -47.52 -87.44
C MET A 534 48.46 -48.87 -87.50
N ASP A 535 48.07 -49.86 -86.69
CA ASP A 535 48.63 -51.21 -86.75
C ASP A 535 48.27 -51.91 -88.08
N LYS A 536 47.04 -51.72 -88.57
CA LYS A 536 46.66 -52.19 -89.93
C LYS A 536 47.50 -51.52 -91.02
N ILE A 537 47.76 -50.21 -90.92
CA ILE A 537 48.62 -49.49 -91.87
C ILE A 537 50.06 -50.02 -91.80
N LYS A 538 50.59 -50.24 -90.60
CA LYS A 538 51.92 -50.82 -90.38
C LYS A 538 52.07 -52.15 -91.14
N VAL A 539 51.13 -53.08 -90.95
CA VAL A 539 51.12 -54.38 -91.63
C VAL A 539 51.06 -54.21 -93.17
N SER A 540 50.25 -53.26 -93.67
CA SER A 540 50.13 -52.99 -95.10
C SER A 540 51.41 -52.40 -95.71
N VAL A 541 52.11 -51.51 -95.01
CA VAL A 541 53.37 -50.89 -95.43
C VAL A 541 54.49 -51.94 -95.43
N GLU A 542 54.58 -52.76 -94.38
CA GLU A 542 55.53 -53.89 -94.31
C GLU A 542 55.30 -54.88 -95.47
N GLY A 543 54.04 -55.23 -95.75
CA GLY A 543 53.67 -56.08 -96.89
C GLY A 543 54.05 -55.47 -98.24
N SER A 544 53.81 -54.16 -98.43
CA SER A 544 54.18 -53.45 -99.66
C SER A 544 55.69 -53.39 -99.86
N SER A 545 56.45 -53.09 -98.78
CA SER A 545 57.92 -53.12 -98.77
C SER A 545 58.45 -54.49 -99.19
N ALA A 546 57.86 -55.59 -98.69
CA ALA A 546 58.23 -56.95 -99.06
C ALA A 546 57.99 -57.26 -100.56
N VAL A 547 56.88 -56.78 -101.13
CA VAL A 547 56.59 -56.95 -102.57
C VAL A 547 57.57 -56.16 -103.43
N ILE A 548 57.90 -54.93 -103.06
CA ILE A 548 58.84 -54.09 -103.81
C ILE A 548 60.27 -54.64 -103.69
N LYS A 549 60.70 -55.13 -102.51
CA LYS A 549 61.98 -55.82 -102.35
C LYS A 549 62.09 -57.04 -103.26
N ARG A 550 61.02 -57.84 -103.37
CA ARG A 550 60.95 -58.96 -104.33
C ARG A 550 61.05 -58.49 -105.78
N LEU A 551 60.37 -57.39 -106.15
CA LEU A 551 60.46 -56.80 -107.48
C LEU A 551 61.88 -56.34 -107.79
N GLY A 552 62.54 -55.63 -106.87
CA GLY A 552 63.95 -55.23 -107.01
C GLY A 552 64.88 -56.43 -107.22
N SER A 553 64.67 -57.54 -106.49
CA SER A 553 65.42 -58.79 -106.70
C SER A 553 65.17 -59.39 -108.08
N LYS A 554 63.91 -59.41 -108.57
CA LYS A 554 63.57 -59.91 -109.90
C LYS A 554 64.13 -59.03 -111.01
N SER A 555 64.10 -57.71 -110.86
CA SER A 555 64.75 -56.77 -111.78
C SER A 555 66.27 -56.96 -111.82
N LYS A 556 66.90 -57.34 -110.71
CA LYS A 556 68.33 -57.71 -110.67
C LYS A 556 68.63 -59.01 -111.43
N GLU A 557 67.75 -60.01 -111.34
CA GLU A 557 67.84 -61.23 -112.16
C GLU A 557 67.69 -60.91 -113.65
N ILE A 558 66.73 -60.06 -114.04
CA ILE A 558 66.55 -59.64 -115.44
C ILE A 558 67.78 -58.89 -115.94
N GLY A 559 68.37 -58.00 -115.15
CA GLY A 559 69.61 -57.30 -115.51
C GLY A 559 70.76 -58.27 -115.83
N LYS A 560 70.89 -59.38 -115.09
CA LYS A 560 71.88 -60.43 -115.40
C LYS A 560 71.60 -61.12 -116.73
N ILE A 561 70.33 -61.42 -117.02
CA ILE A 561 69.91 -62.03 -118.29
C ILE A 561 70.24 -61.09 -119.46
N LEU A 562 69.97 -59.79 -119.32
CA LEU A 562 70.29 -58.80 -120.36
C LEU A 562 71.80 -58.70 -120.62
N SER A 563 72.64 -58.80 -119.60
CA SER A 563 74.10 -58.87 -119.77
C SER A 563 74.49 -60.06 -120.65
N VAL A 564 73.92 -61.25 -120.39
CA VAL A 564 74.17 -62.46 -121.18
C VAL A 564 73.63 -62.31 -122.62
N ILE A 565 72.46 -61.70 -122.81
CA ILE A 565 71.91 -61.45 -124.15
C ILE A 565 72.80 -60.48 -124.93
N ASN A 566 73.31 -59.42 -124.28
CA ASN A 566 74.22 -58.48 -124.93
C ASN A 566 75.54 -59.17 -125.32
N GLU A 567 76.09 -60.01 -124.45
CA GLU A 567 77.26 -60.83 -124.76
C GLU A 567 77.01 -61.77 -125.95
N ILE A 568 75.85 -62.43 -126.00
CA ILE A 568 75.46 -63.29 -127.14
C ILE A 568 75.30 -62.46 -128.41
N ALA A 569 74.68 -61.27 -128.34
CA ALA A 569 74.51 -60.39 -129.49
C ALA A 569 75.87 -59.92 -130.03
N GLU A 570 76.81 -59.51 -129.17
CA GLU A 570 78.18 -59.17 -129.57
C GLU A 570 78.93 -60.37 -130.19
N GLN A 571 78.82 -61.56 -129.58
CA GLN A 571 79.38 -62.78 -130.15
C GLN A 571 78.77 -63.10 -131.52
N THR A 572 77.46 -62.92 -131.67
CA THR A 572 76.73 -63.19 -132.92
C THR A 572 77.13 -62.21 -134.01
N THR A 573 77.36 -60.93 -133.69
CA THR A 573 77.91 -59.92 -134.59
C THR A 573 79.31 -60.32 -135.09
N LEU A 574 80.18 -60.83 -134.20
CA LEU A 574 81.52 -61.31 -134.56
C LEU A 574 81.48 -62.59 -135.42
N LEU A 575 80.59 -63.54 -135.08
CA LEU A 575 80.36 -64.76 -135.85
C LEU A 575 79.81 -64.45 -137.26
N ALA A 576 78.86 -63.53 -137.33
CA ALA A 576 78.29 -63.04 -138.58
C ALA A 576 79.31 -62.30 -139.44
N LEU A 577 80.18 -61.49 -138.81
CA LEU A 577 81.31 -60.85 -139.50
C LEU A 577 82.29 -61.88 -140.07
N ASN A 578 82.65 -62.90 -139.30
CA ASN A 578 83.50 -63.99 -139.78
C ASN A 578 82.84 -64.78 -140.92
N ALA A 579 81.53 -65.04 -140.83
CA ALA A 579 80.77 -65.69 -141.89
C ALA A 579 80.69 -64.83 -143.16
N ALA A 580 80.52 -63.51 -143.02
CA ALA A 580 80.52 -62.56 -144.15
C ALA A 580 81.90 -62.48 -144.83
N ILE A 581 83.00 -62.52 -144.06
CA ILE A 581 84.37 -62.59 -144.59
C ILE A 581 84.59 -63.88 -145.38
N ILE A 582 84.23 -65.04 -144.81
CA ILE A 582 84.37 -66.34 -145.50
C ILE A 582 83.51 -66.40 -146.76
N ALA A 583 82.29 -65.84 -146.71
CA ALA A 583 81.40 -65.76 -147.86
C ALA A 583 81.93 -64.83 -148.97
N ALA A 584 82.58 -63.71 -148.61
CA ALA A 584 83.29 -62.86 -149.56
C ALA A 584 84.52 -63.56 -150.16
N GLN A 585 85.19 -64.42 -149.39
CA GLN A 585 86.34 -65.22 -149.82
C GLN A 585 85.97 -66.32 -150.84
N ALA A 586 84.74 -66.83 -150.81
CA ALA A 586 84.23 -67.87 -151.71
C ALA A 586 83.73 -67.34 -153.08
N GLY A 587 83.86 -66.04 -153.35
CA GLY A 587 83.53 -65.43 -154.66
C GLY A 587 82.06 -65.63 -155.08
N GLU A 588 81.82 -65.91 -156.37
CA GLU A 588 80.45 -66.08 -156.94
C GLU A 588 79.62 -67.18 -156.23
N HIS A 589 80.26 -68.19 -155.63
CA HIS A 589 79.57 -69.26 -154.89
C HIS A 589 79.15 -68.88 -153.46
N GLY A 590 79.72 -67.81 -152.88
CA GLY A 590 79.45 -67.35 -151.51
C GLY A 590 78.38 -66.26 -151.38
N ARG A 591 77.87 -65.75 -152.52
CA ARG A 591 77.01 -64.55 -152.58
C ARG A 591 75.72 -64.69 -151.76
N GLY A 592 75.08 -65.87 -151.77
CA GLY A 592 73.90 -66.15 -150.95
C GLY A 592 74.20 -66.22 -149.44
N PHE A 593 75.37 -66.74 -149.06
CA PHE A 593 75.81 -66.81 -147.67
C PHE A 593 76.23 -65.44 -147.12
N ALA A 594 76.81 -64.57 -147.96
CA ALA A 594 77.19 -63.22 -147.56
C ALA A 594 75.96 -62.37 -147.18
N VAL A 595 74.86 -62.48 -147.94
CA VAL A 595 73.59 -61.79 -147.64
C VAL A 595 73.01 -62.28 -146.32
N VAL A 596 73.02 -63.59 -146.05
CA VAL A 596 72.53 -64.14 -144.77
C VAL A 596 73.42 -63.70 -143.60
N ALA A 597 74.74 -63.67 -143.79
CA ALA A 597 75.68 -63.22 -142.76
C ALA A 597 75.52 -61.73 -142.42
N ASP A 598 75.36 -60.86 -143.42
CA ASP A 598 75.07 -59.43 -143.18
C ASP A 598 73.70 -59.23 -142.50
N GLU A 599 72.68 -60.03 -142.83
CA GLU A 599 71.37 -59.97 -142.16
C GLU A 599 71.46 -60.42 -140.69
N ILE A 600 72.22 -61.49 -140.39
CA ILE A 600 72.48 -61.93 -139.00
C ILE A 600 73.26 -60.86 -138.24
N LYS A 601 74.27 -60.23 -138.85
CA LYS A 601 75.03 -59.14 -138.24
C LYS A 601 74.11 -57.96 -137.90
N ASN A 602 73.26 -57.53 -138.84
CA ASN A 602 72.33 -56.43 -138.63
C ASN A 602 71.30 -56.78 -137.53
N LEU A 603 70.80 -58.02 -137.52
CA LEU A 603 69.90 -58.50 -136.46
C LEU A 603 70.59 -58.53 -135.08
N ALA A 604 71.86 -58.95 -135.02
CA ALA A 604 72.65 -58.98 -133.79
C ALA A 604 72.99 -57.56 -133.29
N GLU A 605 73.37 -56.63 -134.17
CA GLU A 605 73.56 -55.21 -133.84
C GLU A 605 72.25 -54.58 -133.32
N ARG A 606 71.12 -54.83 -133.98
CA ARG A 606 69.80 -54.39 -133.49
C ARG A 606 69.45 -55.00 -132.14
N THR A 607 69.77 -56.28 -131.93
CA THR A 607 69.55 -56.98 -130.64
C THR A 607 70.40 -56.38 -129.53
N ALA A 608 71.67 -56.05 -129.80
CA ALA A 608 72.57 -55.39 -128.84
C ALA A 608 72.06 -53.99 -128.46
N VAL A 609 71.63 -53.18 -129.43
CA VAL A 609 71.05 -51.84 -129.19
C VAL A 609 69.79 -51.96 -128.33
N SER A 610 68.83 -52.81 -128.70
CA SER A 610 67.59 -52.99 -127.93
C SER A 610 67.86 -53.57 -126.53
N THR A 611 68.85 -54.47 -126.38
CA THR A 611 69.22 -55.02 -125.06
C THR A 611 69.81 -53.94 -124.16
N LYS A 612 70.58 -53.00 -124.71
CA LYS A 612 71.14 -51.86 -123.98
C LYS A 612 70.07 -50.85 -123.56
N GLU A 613 69.06 -50.62 -124.41
CA GLU A 613 67.88 -49.81 -124.05
C GLU A 613 67.08 -50.46 -122.92
N ILE A 614 66.85 -51.78 -122.98
CA ILE A 614 66.16 -52.52 -121.91
C ILE A 614 67.02 -52.55 -120.62
N ASP A 615 68.35 -52.68 -120.71
CA ASP A 615 69.24 -52.60 -119.54
C ASP A 615 69.14 -51.24 -118.85
N ALA A 616 69.09 -50.13 -119.62
CA ALA A 616 68.86 -48.80 -119.08
C ALA A 616 67.50 -48.68 -118.37
N LEU A 617 66.42 -49.22 -118.96
CA LEU A 617 65.11 -49.28 -118.33
C LEU A 617 65.12 -50.11 -117.04
N ILE A 618 65.79 -51.27 -117.04
CA ILE A 618 65.89 -52.13 -115.85
C ILE A 618 66.72 -51.47 -114.74
N LYS A 619 67.78 -50.74 -115.08
CA LYS A 619 68.53 -49.92 -114.11
C LYS A 619 67.65 -48.81 -113.53
N SER A 620 66.81 -48.15 -114.34
CA SER A 620 65.82 -47.19 -113.85
C SER A 620 64.85 -47.85 -112.87
N VAL A 621 64.26 -49.00 -113.24
CA VAL A 621 63.35 -49.77 -112.37
C VAL A 621 64.05 -50.19 -111.07
N GLN A 622 65.31 -50.62 -111.13
CA GLN A 622 66.09 -50.96 -109.92
C GLN A 622 66.25 -49.74 -109.01
N SER A 623 66.60 -48.58 -109.57
CA SER A 623 66.69 -47.32 -108.81
C SER A 623 65.34 -46.94 -108.20
N GLU A 624 64.27 -46.93 -108.98
CA GLU A 624 62.92 -46.60 -108.52
C GLU A 624 62.42 -47.56 -107.43
N THR A 625 62.73 -48.87 -107.54
CA THR A 625 62.40 -49.83 -106.48
C THR A 625 63.20 -49.60 -105.20
N HIS A 626 64.46 -49.17 -105.31
CA HIS A 626 65.28 -48.82 -104.15
C HIS A 626 64.71 -47.60 -103.44
N ASP A 627 64.40 -46.54 -104.19
CA ASP A 627 63.79 -45.32 -103.66
C ASP A 627 62.42 -45.61 -103.03
N ALA A 628 61.62 -46.48 -103.64
CA ALA A 628 60.34 -46.90 -103.10
C ALA A 628 60.48 -47.70 -101.79
N VAL A 629 61.51 -48.55 -101.65
CA VAL A 629 61.80 -49.24 -100.37
C VAL A 629 62.21 -48.25 -99.29
N ASN A 630 63.08 -47.29 -99.61
CA ASN A 630 63.49 -46.25 -98.65
C ASN A 630 62.29 -45.40 -98.20
N ALA A 631 61.39 -45.05 -99.12
CA ALA A 631 60.15 -44.35 -98.80
C ALA A 631 59.20 -45.18 -97.91
N MET A 632 59.11 -46.49 -98.13
CA MET A 632 58.32 -47.40 -97.30
C MET A 632 58.91 -47.55 -95.89
N ASP A 633 60.22 -47.65 -95.75
CA ASP A 633 60.90 -47.74 -94.44
C ASP A 633 60.74 -46.41 -93.66
N ALA A 634 60.82 -45.25 -94.34
CA ALA A 634 60.48 -43.96 -93.74
C ALA A 634 59.00 -43.88 -93.32
N GLY A 635 58.08 -44.38 -94.16
CA GLY A 635 56.66 -44.48 -93.85
C GLY A 635 56.37 -45.35 -92.62
N LEU A 636 57.08 -46.48 -92.48
CA LEU A 636 56.99 -47.36 -91.31
C LEU A 636 57.41 -46.62 -90.02
N SER A 637 58.49 -45.84 -90.08
CA SER A 637 58.95 -45.01 -88.97
C SER A 637 57.89 -43.99 -88.55
N SER A 638 57.26 -43.30 -89.50
CA SER A 638 56.18 -42.34 -89.22
C SER A 638 54.94 -43.00 -88.61
N VAL A 639 54.59 -44.22 -89.02
CA VAL A 639 53.47 -44.97 -88.43
C VAL A 639 53.77 -45.35 -86.98
N LEU A 640 54.99 -45.82 -86.68
CA LEU A 640 55.40 -46.15 -85.31
C LEU A 640 55.37 -44.91 -84.39
N GLU A 641 55.80 -43.76 -84.89
CA GLU A 641 55.69 -42.49 -84.17
C GLU A 641 54.22 -42.11 -83.93
N GLY A 642 53.35 -42.27 -84.94
CA GLY A 642 51.91 -42.06 -84.82
C GLY A 642 51.23 -42.94 -83.78
N VAL A 643 51.62 -44.22 -83.68
CA VAL A 643 51.16 -45.15 -82.64
C VAL A 643 51.61 -44.67 -81.25
N ASN A 644 52.86 -44.23 -81.10
CA ASN A 644 53.36 -43.74 -79.81
C ASN A 644 52.62 -42.47 -79.36
N LEU A 645 52.42 -41.52 -80.27
CA LEU A 645 51.69 -40.28 -79.99
C LEU A 645 50.23 -40.57 -79.62
N SER A 646 49.58 -41.51 -80.31
CA SER A 646 48.21 -41.94 -80.01
C SER A 646 48.12 -42.59 -78.62
N ASN A 647 49.05 -43.47 -78.25
CA ASN A 647 49.09 -44.05 -76.89
C ASN A 647 49.23 -42.96 -75.80
N ARG A 648 50.07 -41.95 -76.02
CA ARG A 648 50.20 -40.82 -75.09
C ARG A 648 48.90 -40.02 -74.96
N ALA A 649 48.17 -39.82 -76.05
CA ALA A 649 46.86 -39.17 -76.03
C ALA A 649 45.82 -40.01 -75.28
N GLY A 650 45.79 -41.33 -75.48
CA GLY A 650 44.92 -42.25 -74.75
C GLY A 650 45.14 -42.21 -73.24
N ASN A 651 46.40 -42.29 -72.80
CA ASN A 651 46.76 -42.17 -71.38
C ASN A 651 46.36 -40.81 -70.79
N ALA A 652 46.44 -39.72 -71.57
CA ALA A 652 45.99 -38.41 -71.11
C ALA A 652 44.47 -38.36 -70.90
N LEU A 653 43.69 -38.98 -71.80
CA LEU A 653 42.24 -39.07 -71.68
C LEU A 653 41.80 -39.95 -70.50
N GLU A 654 42.47 -41.08 -70.26
CA GLU A 654 42.22 -41.91 -69.08
C GLU A 654 42.44 -41.15 -67.77
N ASN A 655 43.52 -40.35 -67.69
CA ASN A 655 43.77 -39.48 -66.54
C ASN A 655 42.69 -38.40 -66.37
N ILE A 656 42.16 -37.83 -67.46
CA ILE A 656 41.05 -36.87 -67.41
C ILE A 656 39.77 -37.54 -66.88
N ALA A 657 39.44 -38.74 -67.35
CA ALA A 657 38.28 -39.49 -66.87
C ALA A 657 38.38 -39.77 -65.36
N LYS A 658 39.54 -40.27 -64.91
CA LYS A 658 39.82 -40.50 -63.49
C LYS A 658 39.71 -39.22 -62.65
N SER A 659 40.36 -38.14 -63.09
CA SER A 659 40.32 -36.85 -62.38
C SER A 659 38.90 -36.29 -62.32
N SER A 660 38.09 -36.47 -63.36
CA SER A 660 36.68 -36.07 -63.37
C SER A 660 35.85 -36.88 -62.38
N GLY A 661 36.14 -38.18 -62.24
CA GLY A 661 35.55 -39.05 -61.21
C GLY A 661 35.90 -38.61 -59.78
N ASP A 662 37.15 -38.19 -59.54
CA ASP A 662 37.59 -37.67 -58.23
C ASP A 662 36.89 -36.34 -57.89
N VAL A 663 36.74 -35.43 -58.86
CA VAL A 663 35.98 -34.17 -58.69
C VAL A 663 34.52 -34.46 -58.35
N ARG A 664 33.88 -35.40 -59.04
CA ARG A 664 32.49 -35.81 -58.73
C ARG A 664 32.35 -36.29 -57.28
N THR A 665 33.33 -37.03 -56.77
CA THR A 665 33.35 -37.50 -55.38
C THR A 665 33.48 -36.36 -54.38
N MET A 666 34.37 -35.39 -54.64
CA MET A 666 34.52 -34.19 -53.81
C MET A 666 33.24 -33.34 -53.78
N VAL A 667 32.59 -33.17 -54.93
CA VAL A 667 31.31 -32.45 -55.04
C VAL A 667 30.23 -33.10 -54.17
N PHE A 668 30.18 -34.44 -54.10
CA PHE A 668 29.23 -35.13 -53.23
C PHE A 668 29.50 -34.86 -51.74
N GLN A 669 30.77 -34.73 -51.34
CA GLN A 669 31.13 -34.35 -49.97
C GLN A 669 30.75 -32.89 -49.66
N ILE A 670 30.95 -31.97 -50.62
CA ILE A 670 30.51 -30.56 -50.51
C ILE A 670 29.00 -30.50 -50.35
N ALA A 671 28.23 -31.26 -51.14
CA ALA A 671 26.78 -31.32 -51.04
C ALA A 671 26.31 -31.79 -49.65
N ARG A 672 26.99 -32.80 -49.08
CA ARG A 672 26.67 -33.27 -47.72
C ARG A 672 26.98 -32.21 -46.66
N ALA A 673 28.13 -31.52 -46.79
CA ALA A 673 28.53 -30.46 -45.86
C ALA A 673 27.57 -29.25 -45.92
N THR A 674 27.09 -28.89 -47.11
CA THR A 674 26.12 -27.79 -47.29
C THR A 674 24.76 -28.10 -46.67
N VAL A 675 24.29 -29.36 -46.73
CA VAL A 675 23.06 -29.77 -46.03
C VAL A 675 23.21 -29.61 -44.51
N GLU A 676 24.34 -30.02 -43.94
CA GLU A 676 24.61 -29.85 -42.50
C GLU A 676 24.76 -28.37 -42.11
N GLN A 677 25.45 -27.57 -42.93
CA GLN A 677 25.52 -26.11 -42.74
C GLN A 677 24.14 -25.46 -42.79
N SER A 678 23.25 -25.89 -43.68
CA SER A 678 21.88 -25.37 -43.76
C SER A 678 21.12 -25.60 -42.44
N LYS A 679 21.20 -26.82 -41.89
CA LYS A 679 20.57 -27.15 -40.60
C LYS A 679 21.15 -26.33 -39.45
N ALA A 680 22.47 -26.17 -39.41
CA ALA A 680 23.12 -25.36 -38.38
C ALA A 680 22.69 -23.89 -38.46
N SER A 681 22.59 -23.33 -39.67
CA SER A 681 22.11 -21.96 -39.89
C SER A 681 20.64 -21.78 -39.52
N GLU A 682 19.78 -22.76 -39.78
CA GLU A 682 18.39 -22.75 -39.34
C GLU A 682 18.28 -22.77 -37.81
N HIS A 683 19.09 -23.58 -37.14
CA HIS A 683 19.17 -23.58 -35.69
C HIS A 683 19.67 -22.25 -35.11
N ILE A 684 20.64 -21.58 -35.76
CA ILE A 684 21.09 -20.24 -35.37
C ILE A 684 19.96 -19.22 -35.52
N LYS A 685 19.21 -19.28 -36.62
CA LYS A 685 18.06 -18.41 -36.86
C LYS A 685 17.00 -18.56 -35.77
N ASP A 686 16.63 -19.79 -35.41
CA ASP A 686 15.68 -20.07 -34.33
C ASP A 686 16.23 -19.62 -32.96
N SER A 687 17.53 -19.79 -32.75
CA SER A 687 18.20 -19.31 -31.53
C SER A 687 18.14 -17.79 -31.42
N MET A 688 18.30 -17.05 -32.53
CA MET A 688 18.15 -15.60 -32.52
C MET A 688 16.71 -15.16 -32.22
N ALA A 689 15.70 -15.85 -32.77
CA ALA A 689 14.30 -15.60 -32.39
C ALA A 689 14.06 -15.80 -30.88
N ASN A 690 14.66 -16.83 -30.29
CA ASN A 690 14.63 -17.05 -28.85
C ASN A 690 15.36 -15.95 -28.05
N VAL A 691 16.48 -15.42 -28.57
CA VAL A 691 17.18 -14.28 -27.97
C VAL A 691 16.28 -13.05 -27.96
N THR A 692 15.65 -12.70 -29.09
CA THR A 692 14.70 -11.58 -29.17
C THR A 692 13.52 -11.74 -28.20
N GLN A 693 12.99 -12.96 -28.03
CA GLN A 693 11.97 -13.22 -27.02
C GLN A 693 12.49 -12.98 -25.59
N ARG A 694 13.73 -13.40 -25.29
CA ARG A 694 14.36 -13.19 -23.98
C ARG A 694 14.62 -11.72 -23.70
N VAL A 695 15.10 -10.95 -24.68
CA VAL A 695 15.24 -9.48 -24.62
C VAL A 695 13.94 -8.85 -24.14
N ASN A 696 12.80 -9.18 -24.75
CA ASN A 696 11.49 -8.67 -24.34
C ASN A 696 11.12 -9.03 -22.89
N ARG A 697 11.46 -10.24 -22.44
CA ARG A 697 11.24 -10.65 -21.05
C ARG A 697 12.13 -9.87 -20.08
N VAL A 698 13.39 -9.63 -20.44
CA VAL A 698 14.31 -8.82 -19.63
C VAL A 698 13.81 -7.39 -19.54
N LEU A 699 13.36 -6.77 -20.65
CA LEU A 699 12.75 -5.43 -20.62
C LEU A 699 11.58 -5.35 -19.63
N LYS A 700 10.69 -6.35 -19.66
CA LYS A 700 9.57 -6.42 -18.71
C LYS A 700 10.06 -6.49 -17.26
N SER A 701 11.01 -7.38 -16.96
CA SER A 701 11.57 -7.52 -15.61
C SER A 701 12.30 -6.26 -15.15
N THR A 702 13.05 -5.59 -16.03
CA THR A 702 13.70 -4.31 -15.74
C THR A 702 12.69 -3.22 -15.40
N HIS A 703 11.55 -3.18 -16.10
CA HIS A 703 10.46 -2.27 -15.79
C HIS A 703 9.83 -2.56 -14.41
N GLU A 704 9.52 -3.83 -14.13
CA GLU A 704 9.00 -4.26 -12.82
C GLU A 704 9.98 -3.95 -11.68
N GLN A 705 11.29 -4.07 -11.93
CA GLN A 705 12.34 -3.75 -10.98
C GLN A 705 12.44 -2.24 -10.72
N ALA A 706 12.24 -1.40 -11.74
CA ALA A 706 12.16 0.05 -11.59
C ALA A 706 10.95 0.47 -10.73
N GLU A 707 9.79 -0.14 -10.94
CA GLU A 707 8.63 0.08 -10.08
C GLU A 707 8.86 -0.41 -8.65
N GLY A 708 9.51 -1.58 -8.49
CA GLY A 708 9.95 -2.10 -7.20
C GLY A 708 10.85 -1.11 -6.46
N GLY A 709 11.82 -0.52 -7.16
CA GLY A 709 12.70 0.51 -6.63
C GLY A 709 11.93 1.73 -6.12
N ARG A 710 10.97 2.24 -6.90
CA ARG A 710 10.11 3.36 -6.47
C ARG A 710 9.25 3.05 -5.24
N ARG A 711 8.77 1.80 -5.11
CA ARG A 711 8.04 1.37 -3.90
C ARG A 711 8.93 1.38 -2.67
N ILE A 712 10.18 0.92 -2.80
CA ILE A 712 11.15 0.93 -1.70
C ILE A 712 11.55 2.37 -1.35
N GLU A 713 11.75 3.24 -2.34
CA GLU A 713 12.00 4.67 -2.12
C GLU A 713 10.91 5.31 -1.26
N LYS A 714 9.64 5.10 -1.62
CA LYS A 714 8.50 5.60 -0.85
C LYS A 714 8.46 5.02 0.57
N ALA A 715 8.71 3.71 0.71
CA ALA A 715 8.76 3.06 2.03
C ALA A 715 9.90 3.61 2.90
N ALA A 716 11.06 3.92 2.31
CA ALA A 716 12.17 4.56 2.99
C ALA A 716 11.81 5.98 3.46
N GLU A 717 11.10 6.75 2.64
CA GLU A 717 10.61 8.09 3.03
C GLU A 717 9.60 8.02 4.19
N GLU A 718 8.64 7.09 4.12
CA GLU A 718 7.69 6.83 5.22
C GLU A 718 8.41 6.41 6.51
N MET A 719 9.40 5.51 6.41
CA MET A 719 10.22 5.11 7.55
C MET A 719 11.01 6.29 8.13
N ARG A 720 11.59 7.15 7.29
CA ARG A 720 12.30 8.36 7.73
C ARG A 720 11.38 9.25 8.56
N ASN A 721 10.14 9.46 8.10
CA ASN A 721 9.12 10.21 8.81
C ASN A 721 8.77 9.55 10.15
N ILE A 722 8.58 8.23 10.20
CA ILE A 722 8.31 7.49 11.44
C ILE A 722 9.46 7.64 12.43
N THR A 723 10.73 7.44 12.01
CA THR A 723 11.88 7.65 12.90
C THR A 723 11.96 9.08 13.43
N GLY A 724 11.60 10.08 12.61
CA GLY A 724 11.49 11.47 13.05
C GLY A 724 10.40 11.68 14.12
N GLN A 725 9.23 11.06 13.93
CA GLN A 725 8.14 11.11 14.91
C GLN A 725 8.49 10.39 16.21
N VAL A 726 9.11 9.21 16.13
CA VAL A 726 9.61 8.48 17.29
C VAL A 726 10.57 9.37 18.07
N LYS A 727 11.61 9.93 17.43
CA LYS A 727 12.57 10.82 18.09
C LYS A 727 11.90 11.99 18.82
N LYS A 728 10.86 12.60 18.22
CA LYS A 728 10.09 13.66 18.86
C LYS A 728 9.31 13.16 20.08
N ALA A 729 8.62 12.01 19.96
CA ALA A 729 7.88 11.40 21.06
C ALA A 729 8.81 11.00 22.22
N THR A 730 9.99 10.47 21.95
CA THR A 730 11.00 10.12 22.97
C THR A 730 11.47 11.36 23.73
N LEU A 731 11.68 12.49 23.04
CA LEU A 731 12.01 13.78 23.66
C LEU A 731 10.89 14.30 24.55
N GLU A 732 9.63 14.20 24.11
CA GLU A 732 8.47 14.61 24.89
C GLU A 732 8.26 13.72 26.12
N GLN A 733 8.44 12.40 25.98
CA GLN A 733 8.35 11.45 27.07
C GLN A 733 9.46 11.65 28.12
N SER A 734 10.69 11.94 27.67
CA SER A 734 11.80 12.30 28.58
C SER A 734 11.45 13.54 29.42
N LYS A 735 10.90 14.59 28.79
CA LYS A 735 10.42 15.79 29.50
C LYS A 735 9.30 15.47 30.48
N GLY A 736 8.32 14.66 30.06
CA GLY A 736 7.21 14.22 30.89
C GLY A 736 7.68 13.43 32.12
N SER A 737 8.61 12.49 31.92
CA SER A 737 9.25 11.73 33.00
C SER A 737 9.96 12.66 34.00
N GLY A 738 10.67 13.67 33.52
CA GLY A 738 11.30 14.68 34.38
C GLY A 738 10.28 15.49 35.20
N GLN A 739 9.12 15.81 34.64
CA GLN A 739 8.05 16.49 35.37
C GLN A 739 7.43 15.59 36.44
N ILE A 740 7.15 14.32 36.12
CA ILE A 740 6.62 13.35 37.08
C ILE A 740 7.63 13.15 38.22
N SER A 741 8.92 13.01 37.92
CA SER A 741 9.98 12.91 38.92
C SER A 741 9.95 14.09 39.90
N LYS A 742 9.77 15.31 39.39
CA LYS A 742 9.66 16.51 40.24
C LYS A 742 8.37 16.53 41.08
N SER A 743 7.27 16.02 40.54
CA SER A 743 6.02 15.86 41.31
C SER A 743 6.13 14.82 42.42
N VAL A 744 6.84 13.72 42.17
CA VAL A 744 7.13 12.68 43.18
C VAL A 744 8.04 13.23 44.28
N GLU A 745 9.06 14.02 43.94
CA GLU A 745 9.91 14.72 44.91
C GLU A 745 9.10 15.69 45.79
N ASN A 746 8.21 16.49 45.18
CA ASN A 746 7.31 17.37 45.92
C ASN A 746 6.34 16.58 46.83
N MET A 747 5.89 15.41 46.38
CA MET A 747 5.03 14.53 47.15
C MET A 747 5.76 13.99 48.39
N ALA A 748 7.01 13.55 48.25
CA ALA A 748 7.83 13.12 49.37
C ALA A 748 8.01 14.24 50.42
N HIS A 749 8.25 15.48 49.97
CA HIS A 749 8.28 16.64 50.87
C HIS A 749 6.93 16.92 51.55
N GLY A 750 5.83 16.79 50.81
CA GLY A 750 4.47 16.90 51.36
C GLY A 750 4.21 15.83 52.42
N VAL A 751 4.64 14.60 52.16
CA VAL A 751 4.51 13.48 53.10
C VAL A 751 5.22 13.78 54.41
N GLN A 752 6.47 14.21 54.36
CA GLN A 752 7.23 14.61 55.55
C GLN A 752 6.55 15.75 56.33
N SER A 753 5.97 16.72 55.62
CA SER A 753 5.30 17.86 56.26
C SER A 753 4.02 17.43 57.00
N VAL A 754 3.22 16.55 56.42
CA VAL A 754 2.02 16.02 57.08
C VAL A 754 2.40 15.13 58.27
N LEU A 755 3.41 14.28 58.14
CA LEU A 755 3.91 13.46 59.26
C LEU A 755 4.36 14.34 60.45
N LYS A 756 4.98 15.48 60.18
CA LYS A 756 5.31 16.46 61.23
C LYS A 756 4.05 17.01 61.91
N ASN A 757 3.04 17.44 61.12
CA ASN A 757 1.79 17.96 61.67
C ASN A 757 1.04 16.91 62.51
N ILE A 758 1.04 15.65 62.09
CA ILE A 758 0.47 14.52 62.86
C ILE A 758 1.12 14.44 64.25
N ASN A 759 2.45 14.56 64.32
CA ASN A 759 3.17 14.50 65.59
C ASN A 759 2.85 15.71 66.49
N ASP A 760 2.74 16.90 65.91
CA ASP A 760 2.34 18.11 66.64
C ASP A 760 0.90 18.00 67.16
N GLN A 761 -0.02 17.50 66.35
CA GLN A 761 -1.43 17.32 66.70
C GLN A 761 -1.63 16.24 67.79
N LYS A 762 -0.82 15.18 67.78
CA LYS A 762 -0.78 14.18 68.85
C LYS A 762 -0.36 14.81 70.19
N LYS A 763 0.67 15.65 70.17
CA LYS A 763 1.14 16.38 71.35
C LYS A 763 0.10 17.36 71.88
N GLU A 764 -0.62 18.06 71.01
CA GLU A 764 -1.75 18.91 71.42
C GLU A 764 -2.89 18.10 72.03
N SER A 765 -3.26 16.96 71.44
CA SER A 765 -4.30 16.06 71.97
C SER A 765 -3.99 15.61 73.41
N GLU A 766 -2.73 15.26 73.70
CA GLU A 766 -2.28 14.91 75.05
C GLU A 766 -2.41 16.06 76.05
N LEU A 767 -2.13 17.31 75.63
CA LEU A 767 -2.28 18.49 76.47
C LEU A 767 -3.76 18.78 76.77
N ILE A 768 -4.64 18.61 75.78
CA ILE A 768 -6.09 18.78 75.97
C ILE A 768 -6.62 17.71 76.93
N LEU A 769 -6.19 16.45 76.80
CA LEU A 769 -6.54 15.36 77.72
C LEU A 769 -6.13 15.69 79.16
N LYS A 770 -4.92 16.22 79.39
CA LYS A 770 -4.50 16.68 80.72
C LYS A 770 -5.39 17.81 81.27
N ALA A 771 -5.77 18.75 80.42
CA ALA A 771 -6.67 19.85 80.82
C ALA A 771 -8.08 19.33 81.18
N ILE A 772 -8.60 18.36 80.44
CA ILE A 772 -9.89 17.71 80.73
C ILE A 772 -9.88 17.00 82.07
N ASN A 773 -8.82 16.23 82.36
CA ASN A 773 -8.68 15.55 83.66
C ASN A 773 -8.64 16.56 84.83
N ASN A 774 -8.01 17.72 84.65
CA ASN A 774 -8.02 18.78 85.65
C ASN A 774 -9.43 19.37 85.85
N ILE A 775 -10.18 19.61 84.76
CA ILE A 775 -11.57 20.11 84.84
C ILE A 775 -12.47 19.09 85.54
N GLU A 776 -12.28 17.81 85.26
CA GLU A 776 -13.00 16.72 85.92
C GLU A 776 -12.69 16.71 87.44
N SER A 777 -11.42 16.81 87.82
CA SER A 777 -11.02 16.92 89.25
C SER A 777 -11.67 18.11 89.95
N VAL A 778 -11.66 19.30 89.34
CA VAL A 778 -12.31 20.50 89.88
C VAL A 778 -13.83 20.31 89.98
N SER A 779 -14.44 19.60 89.03
CA SER A 779 -15.87 19.29 89.07
C SER A 779 -16.22 18.38 90.26
N VAL A 780 -15.37 17.38 90.55
CA VAL A 780 -15.52 16.53 91.74
C VAL A 780 -15.33 17.33 93.02
N GLU A 781 -14.27 18.15 93.12
CA GLU A 781 -14.05 19.02 94.29
C GLU A 781 -15.23 19.99 94.53
N ASN A 782 -15.83 20.53 93.47
CA ASN A 782 -17.02 21.38 93.59
C ASN A 782 -18.24 20.61 94.11
N MET A 783 -18.42 19.33 93.73
CA MET A 783 -19.49 18.48 94.27
C MET A 783 -19.27 18.16 95.76
N ASP A 784 -18.04 17.89 96.16
CA ASP A 784 -17.67 17.66 97.56
C ASP A 784 -17.82 18.94 98.42
N GLY A 785 -17.43 20.08 97.86
CA GLY A 785 -17.61 21.41 98.45
C GLY A 785 -19.08 21.75 98.68
N VAL A 786 -19.95 21.45 97.71
CA VAL A 786 -21.41 21.59 97.86
C VAL A 786 -21.94 20.71 98.99
N THR A 787 -21.46 19.46 99.12
CA THR A 787 -21.88 18.55 100.18
C THR A 787 -21.50 19.08 101.57
N SER A 788 -20.31 19.65 101.70
CA SER A 788 -19.85 20.32 102.94
C SER A 788 -20.66 21.58 103.25
N MET A 789 -21.02 22.35 102.21
CA MET A 789 -21.80 23.57 102.32
C MET A 789 -23.24 23.27 102.75
N ASP A 790 -23.84 22.20 102.25
CA ASP A 790 -25.18 21.73 102.67
C ASP A 790 -25.17 21.29 104.15
N PHE A 791 -24.09 20.65 104.61
CA PHE A 791 -23.91 20.28 106.02
C PHE A 791 -23.81 21.51 106.96
N GLU A 792 -23.08 22.56 106.58
CA GLU A 792 -23.00 23.80 107.36
C GLU A 792 -24.28 24.63 107.31
N VAL A 793 -25.02 24.60 106.18
CA VAL A 793 -26.37 25.19 106.07
C VAL A 793 -27.33 24.55 107.07
N VAL A 794 -27.29 23.23 107.24
CA VAL A 794 -28.11 22.51 108.24
C VAL A 794 -27.78 22.97 109.67
N LYS A 795 -26.50 23.11 110.02
CA LYS A 795 -26.08 23.63 111.34
C LYS A 795 -26.53 25.07 111.59
N LEU A 796 -26.34 25.96 110.61
CA LEU A 796 -26.75 27.37 110.72
C LEU A 796 -28.28 27.51 110.81
N THR A 797 -29.02 26.62 110.16
CA THR A 797 -30.49 26.56 110.28
C THR A 797 -30.90 26.21 111.71
N ASP A 798 -30.19 25.29 112.37
CA ASP A 798 -30.43 24.93 113.77
C ASP A 798 -30.04 26.08 114.72
N LEU A 799 -28.91 26.75 114.48
CA LEU A 799 -28.46 27.92 115.24
C LEU A 799 -29.43 29.11 115.12
N ALA A 800 -29.97 29.36 113.92
CA ALA A 800 -30.99 30.39 113.68
C ALA A 800 -32.31 30.10 114.42
N LYS A 801 -32.65 28.81 114.56
CA LYS A 801 -33.81 28.33 115.33
C LYS A 801 -33.63 28.57 116.83
N GLN A 802 -32.43 28.33 117.36
CA GLN A 802 -32.07 28.63 118.76
C GLN A 802 -32.08 30.13 119.06
N LEU A 803 -31.57 30.97 118.14
CA LEU A 803 -31.61 32.44 118.26
C LEU A 803 -33.05 32.99 118.31
N ARG A 804 -33.98 32.36 117.57
CA ARG A 804 -35.41 32.72 117.55
C ARG A 804 -36.13 32.39 118.86
N GLU A 805 -35.70 31.37 119.58
CA GLU A 805 -36.20 30.98 120.90
C GLU A 805 -35.72 31.96 122.00
N GLU A 806 -34.47 32.41 121.93
CA GLU A 806 -33.87 33.41 122.85
C GLU A 806 -34.56 34.79 122.76
N VAL A 807 -34.84 35.28 121.55
CA VAL A 807 -35.53 36.58 121.33
C VAL A 807 -36.97 36.58 121.88
N LYS A 808 -37.62 35.40 122.01
CA LYS A 808 -38.97 35.26 122.60
C LYS A 808 -39.00 35.48 124.12
N ARG A 809 -37.87 35.52 124.83
CA ARG A 809 -37.78 35.69 126.29
C ARG A 809 -37.74 37.15 126.77
N PHE A 810 -37.59 38.13 125.86
CA PHE A 810 -37.64 39.54 126.23
C PHE A 810 -39.07 40.10 126.18
N LYS A 811 -39.64 40.45 127.34
CA LYS A 811 -40.80 41.35 127.43
C LYS A 811 -40.32 42.80 127.29
N ALA A 812 -40.76 43.48 126.25
CA ALA A 812 -40.94 44.93 126.17
C ALA A 812 -42.11 45.20 125.22
#